data_AF-A0A242VZK6-F1
#
_entry.id   AF-A0A242VZK6-F1
#
_cell.length_a   1.000
_cell.length_b   1.000
_cell.length_c   1.000
_cell.angle_alpha   90.00
_cell.angle_beta   90.00
_cell.angle_gamma   90.00
#
_symmetry.space_group_name_H-M   'P 1'
#
loop_
_entity.id
_entity.type
_entity.pdbx_description
1 polymer ?
#
loop_
_entity_poly.entity_id
_entity_poly.type
_entity_poly.pdbx_seq_one_letter_code
_entity_poly.pdbx_strand_id
1 'polypeptide(L)'
;MNMNNQRIVVTGMGIICSNGNSVKEFWENIKTGKSGIKVIQNIDMAEMVTDYGGEIENLQVDDYFFKDEIKDMDRCGKLGVMAAREAFENAKLKIENLNPYRVGISLGTSLGGMLSGEEFHEQWIKDGIEKADETLLFKYPIHTPCDNITRDLKIKGPKMIISNACAAGTNSIGFALDTIRNNKADIMITGGVDPLSKLSMSGFNSLQALAPTPPSPYSKSNGVVIGEGAAILVLESLDHAVERGANILAEVVDYDLSSDAYHQTAPDPGGEGALRSMRGALKKANIDAKEVSYINGHGTGTPANDVSEPKAIRTLITENKTPVSSTKSMIGHMLGAAGAAEAVTSILAIQHGYLPPTINFEVGSQKFNLDFVPNVGRVSDLSYVLSNSFAFGGNNASILFSKYNENHELSAEKETIIKEKKVVITGVGGLAGNSSNLKEIKDCMFKGKSGTSKIKQWNDNPKCIQAGKIPEQNYRRLIHPNLLRKMDSISKHAVLSVKMAIENGNLKIDKNNRDKIGIIFATGTGPVGTVESFNRIVIQEGVKAANAKLFPNTVMNAAAGHISLNFKIKGPTSTISCGGVSGISALYYAYAMIQSSDYDTFIVVTADEVNDPIIEGHSKIKRYLTTENIRPFDCNSSGTILGEGTVAFIVESEEAALNRSGNILAEVKGFGLTSDDSKIGDLSHLGKAWEESMRLAMQEAMISPEEIEYICAAANGHTYFDRIEERVIERTFGNSVPVSATKSIFGETHATAGLLSLISVLCAFDGEIPATQNVKSHRGRIDLVAENARKTPVSNALISTYSYGGNYNSVVIGKYSN
;
A
#
# COMPACT_ATOMS: atom_id res chain seq x y z
N MET A 1 -20.22 -23.05 9.00
CA MET A 1 -20.47 -21.62 9.30
C MET A 1 -20.03 -20.82 8.09
N ASN A 2 -20.82 -19.85 7.63
CA ASN A 2 -20.40 -18.95 6.55
C ASN A 2 -19.22 -18.10 7.06
N MET A 3 -17.99 -18.44 6.62
CA MET A 3 -16.74 -17.84 7.11
C MET A 3 -16.63 -16.33 6.80
N ASN A 4 -17.37 -15.84 5.80
CA ASN A 4 -17.35 -14.45 5.35
C ASN A 4 -18.20 -13.47 6.19
N ASN A 5 -18.87 -13.95 7.24
CA ASN A 5 -19.77 -13.13 8.07
C ASN A 5 -19.24 -12.96 9.50
N GLN A 6 -17.92 -12.81 9.65
CA GLN A 6 -17.29 -12.61 10.95
C GLN A 6 -17.35 -11.13 11.37
N ARG A 7 -17.88 -10.87 12.56
CA ARG A 7 -17.72 -9.59 13.25
C ARG A 7 -16.24 -9.42 13.61
N ILE A 8 -15.73 -8.21 13.45
CA ILE A 8 -14.31 -7.91 13.68
C ILE A 8 -14.20 -6.81 14.72
N VAL A 9 -13.42 -7.10 15.75
CA VAL A 9 -13.33 -6.26 16.95
C VAL A 9 -11.93 -5.74 17.15
N VAL A 10 -11.83 -4.57 17.79
CA VAL A 10 -10.57 -4.00 18.25
C VAL A 10 -10.32 -4.50 19.67
N THR A 11 -9.17 -5.12 19.91
CA THR A 11 -8.79 -5.65 21.23
C THR A 11 -7.60 -4.93 21.85
N GLY A 12 -6.83 -4.20 21.05
CA GLY A 12 -5.68 -3.41 21.50
C GLY A 12 -5.47 -2.15 20.68
N MET A 13 -4.89 -1.13 21.31
CA MET A 13 -4.49 0.12 20.66
C MET A 13 -3.16 0.63 21.20
N GLY A 14 -2.39 1.31 20.37
CA GLY A 14 -1.16 2.01 20.74
C GLY A 14 -1.00 3.29 19.92
N ILE A 15 -0.45 4.35 20.51
CA ILE A 15 -0.26 5.63 19.82
C ILE A 15 0.92 6.43 20.38
N ILE A 16 1.75 6.93 19.48
CA ILE A 16 2.85 7.85 19.77
C ILE A 16 2.70 9.05 18.82
N CYS A 17 2.44 10.24 19.36
CA CYS A 17 2.26 11.47 18.59
C CYS A 17 2.63 12.71 19.40
N SER A 18 2.56 13.88 18.77
CA SER A 18 3.03 15.16 19.33
C SER A 18 2.37 15.58 20.65
N ASN A 19 1.17 15.08 20.95
CA ASN A 19 0.48 15.36 22.20
C ASN A 19 0.31 14.12 23.09
N GLY A 20 1.04 13.03 22.88
CA GLY A 20 1.02 11.88 23.79
C GLY A 20 1.86 10.70 23.31
N ASN A 21 2.62 10.10 24.24
CA ASN A 21 3.47 8.94 23.97
C ASN A 21 2.86 7.62 24.49
N SER A 22 1.56 7.62 24.76
CA SER A 22 0.74 6.45 25.10
C SER A 22 -0.72 6.76 24.84
N VAL A 23 -1.57 5.74 24.69
CA VAL A 23 -3.03 5.86 24.55
C VAL A 23 -3.63 6.65 25.71
N LYS A 24 -3.15 6.39 26.93
CA LYS A 24 -3.63 7.09 28.13
C LYS A 24 -3.30 8.58 28.10
N GLU A 25 -2.03 8.92 27.87
CA GLU A 25 -1.60 10.32 27.82
C GLU A 25 -2.29 11.06 26.67
N PHE A 26 -2.33 10.44 25.48
CA PHE A 26 -3.02 10.96 24.30
C PHE A 26 -4.47 11.31 24.63
N TRP A 27 -5.22 10.37 25.22
CA TRP A 27 -6.62 10.58 25.51
C TRP A 27 -6.88 11.70 26.54
N GLU A 28 -6.09 11.76 27.62
CA GLU A 28 -6.19 12.85 28.59
C GLU A 28 -5.96 14.21 27.91
N ASN A 29 -4.94 14.30 27.06
CA ASN A 29 -4.62 15.53 26.34
C ASN A 29 -5.71 15.92 25.33
N ILE A 30 -6.30 14.96 24.61
CA ILE A 30 -7.46 15.19 23.72
C ILE A 30 -8.66 15.72 24.51
N LYS A 31 -9.01 15.10 25.64
CA LYS A 31 -10.16 15.55 26.46
C LYS A 31 -9.98 16.97 26.96
N THR A 32 -8.77 17.33 27.39
CA THR A 32 -8.46 18.68 27.91
C THR A 32 -8.16 19.71 26.82
N GLY A 33 -8.20 19.33 25.54
CA GLY A 33 -7.89 20.22 24.42
C GLY A 33 -6.42 20.67 24.37
N LYS A 34 -5.49 19.85 24.87
CA LYS A 34 -4.05 20.16 24.87
C LYS A 34 -3.46 19.93 23.48
N SER A 35 -2.93 21.00 22.88
CA SER A 35 -2.25 20.93 21.59
C SER A 35 -0.85 20.35 21.71
N GLY A 36 -0.47 19.51 20.75
CA GLY A 36 0.90 19.08 20.46
C GLY A 36 1.60 19.95 19.40
N ILE A 37 0.91 20.96 18.85
CA ILE A 37 1.47 21.87 17.86
C ILE A 37 2.38 22.88 18.53
N LYS A 38 3.60 22.98 18.03
CA LYS A 38 4.65 23.87 18.56
C LYS A 38 5.62 24.27 17.44
N VAL A 39 6.59 25.10 17.79
CA VAL A 39 7.70 25.45 16.90
C VAL A 39 8.59 24.22 16.70
N ILE A 40 8.83 23.84 15.46
CA ILE A 40 9.65 22.68 15.07
C ILE A 40 11.12 22.96 15.38
N GLN A 41 11.82 21.97 15.95
CA GLN A 41 13.23 22.08 16.31
C GLN A 41 14.15 21.23 15.42
N ASN A 42 13.71 20.07 14.95
CA ASN A 42 14.58 19.11 14.24
C ASN A 42 14.67 19.33 12.73
N ILE A 43 13.90 20.26 12.17
CA ILE A 43 13.94 20.62 10.76
C ILE A 43 14.25 22.11 10.67
N ASP A 44 15.21 22.47 9.82
CA ASP A 44 15.42 23.88 9.48
C ASP A 44 14.19 24.44 8.77
N MET A 45 13.47 25.34 9.42
CA MET A 45 12.25 25.96 8.91
C MET A 45 12.50 27.24 8.12
N ALA A 46 13.77 27.63 7.94
CA ALA A 46 14.13 28.84 7.19
C ALA A 46 13.47 28.85 5.80
N GLU A 47 12.93 30.03 5.44
CA GLU A 47 12.24 30.30 4.19
C GLU A 47 10.90 29.58 3.96
N MET A 48 10.39 28.86 4.96
CA MET A 48 9.02 28.34 4.94
C MET A 48 8.03 29.40 5.44
N VAL A 49 6.75 29.23 5.10
CA VAL A 49 5.68 30.13 5.55
C VAL A 49 5.29 29.92 7.03
N THR A 50 5.80 28.86 7.68
CA THR A 50 5.44 28.47 9.04
C THR A 50 6.64 27.86 9.74
N ASP A 51 6.67 28.01 11.07
CA ASP A 51 7.59 27.28 11.97
C ASP A 51 6.86 26.20 12.78
N TYR A 52 5.55 26.06 12.60
CA TYR A 52 4.71 25.20 13.42
C TYR A 52 4.58 23.78 12.86
N GLY A 53 4.60 22.79 13.76
CA GLY A 53 4.34 21.39 13.46
C GLY A 53 3.98 20.58 14.69
N GLY A 54 3.41 19.40 14.47
CA GLY A 54 3.19 18.39 15.50
C GLY A 54 4.41 17.49 15.64
N GLU A 55 5.50 18.02 16.19
CA GLU A 55 6.76 17.29 16.43
C GLU A 55 6.73 16.51 17.76
N ILE A 56 7.23 15.27 17.76
CA ILE A 56 7.42 14.47 18.97
C ILE A 56 8.78 14.82 19.58
N GLU A 57 8.74 15.48 20.74
CA GLU A 57 9.94 15.83 21.52
C GLU A 57 10.30 14.74 22.52
N ASN A 58 11.59 14.64 22.86
CA ASN A 58 12.10 13.78 23.93
C ASN A 58 11.65 12.32 23.82
N LEU A 59 11.56 11.77 22.61
CA LEU A 59 11.28 10.35 22.38
C LEU A 59 12.37 9.52 23.08
N GLN A 60 12.06 8.94 24.24
CA GLN A 60 13.00 8.18 25.08
C GLN A 60 13.30 6.81 24.46
N VAL A 61 13.94 6.77 23.30
CA VAL A 61 14.18 5.51 22.57
C VAL A 61 15.11 4.54 23.29
N ASP A 62 16.01 5.04 24.14
CA ASP A 62 16.96 4.24 24.92
C ASP A 62 16.28 3.32 25.95
N ASP A 63 15.07 3.69 26.40
CA ASP A 63 14.28 2.86 27.33
C ASP A 63 13.56 1.69 26.61
N TYR A 64 13.46 1.75 25.27
CA TYR A 64 12.69 0.81 24.46
C TYR A 64 13.56 -0.12 23.62
N PHE A 65 14.79 0.29 23.29
CA PHE A 65 15.62 -0.39 22.30
C PHE A 65 17.06 -0.50 22.76
N PHE A 66 17.73 -1.58 22.36
CA PHE A 66 19.19 -1.65 22.47
C PHE A 66 19.85 -0.70 21.46
N LYS A 67 21.06 -0.23 21.78
CA LYS A 67 21.79 0.75 20.94
C LYS A 67 21.95 0.33 19.47
N ASP A 68 22.11 -0.96 19.20
CA ASP A 68 22.25 -1.46 17.84
C ASP A 68 20.91 -1.43 17.09
N GLU A 69 19.80 -1.73 17.76
CA GLU A 69 18.46 -1.63 17.17
C GLU A 69 18.12 -0.17 16.80
N ILE A 70 18.54 0.79 17.63
CA ILE A 70 18.34 2.22 17.37
C ILE A 70 19.04 2.66 16.08
N LYS A 71 20.22 2.10 15.77
CA LYS A 71 20.99 2.46 14.57
C LYS A 71 20.42 1.82 13.29
N ASP A 72 19.86 0.63 13.43
CA ASP A 72 19.31 -0.17 12.33
C ASP A 72 17.92 0.31 11.87
N MET A 73 17.28 1.23 12.60
CA MET A 73 15.93 1.71 12.31
C MET A 73 15.88 3.19 11.96
N ASP A 74 15.09 3.51 10.93
CA ASP A 74 14.59 4.85 10.68
C ASP A 74 13.67 5.32 11.84
N ARG A 75 13.38 6.63 11.91
CA ARG A 75 12.44 7.21 12.87
C ARG A 75 11.06 6.54 12.80
N CYS A 76 10.55 6.25 11.61
CA CYS A 76 9.27 5.55 11.47
C CYS A 76 9.28 4.13 12.04
N GLY A 77 10.40 3.40 11.87
CA GLY A 77 10.55 2.07 12.46
C GLY A 77 10.43 2.12 13.99
N LYS A 78 11.10 3.09 14.62
CA LYS A 78 11.06 3.29 16.08
C LYS A 78 9.65 3.63 16.57
N LEU A 79 9.01 4.62 15.95
CA LEU A 79 7.65 5.04 16.31
C LEU A 79 6.63 3.89 16.14
N GLY A 80 6.72 3.18 15.01
CA GLY A 80 5.86 2.05 14.69
C GLY A 80 6.00 0.90 15.69
N VAL A 81 7.23 0.51 16.04
CA VAL A 81 7.48 -0.56 17.03
C VAL A 81 6.98 -0.17 18.42
N MET A 82 7.24 1.07 18.86
CA MET A 82 6.74 1.55 20.16
C MET A 82 5.21 1.49 20.25
N ALA A 83 4.50 2.00 19.24
CA ALA A 83 3.04 1.95 19.19
C ALA A 83 2.51 0.51 19.07
N ALA A 84 3.18 -0.34 18.29
CA ALA A 84 2.77 -1.74 18.11
C ALA A 84 2.92 -2.55 19.41
N ARG A 85 4.00 -2.33 20.17
CA ARG A 85 4.19 -2.96 21.49
C ARG A 85 3.10 -2.54 22.48
N GLU A 86 2.76 -1.25 22.54
CA GLU A 86 1.65 -0.76 23.37
C GLU A 86 0.32 -1.43 22.97
N ALA A 87 0.05 -1.55 21.67
CA ALA A 87 -1.15 -2.21 21.16
C ALA A 87 -1.22 -3.70 21.53
N PHE A 88 -0.09 -4.42 21.45
CA PHE A 88 0.03 -5.82 21.87
C PHE A 88 -0.19 -6.00 23.36
N GLU A 89 0.42 -5.14 24.16
CA GLU A 89 0.25 -5.15 25.62
C GLU A 89 -1.20 -4.89 26.00
N ASN A 90 -1.84 -3.90 25.36
CA ASN A 90 -3.25 -3.57 25.57
C ASN A 90 -4.18 -4.75 25.22
N ALA A 91 -3.89 -5.46 24.11
CA ALA A 91 -4.61 -6.66 23.69
C ALA A 91 -4.30 -7.91 24.54
N LYS A 92 -3.25 -7.85 25.38
CA LYS A 92 -2.72 -8.98 26.15
C LYS A 92 -2.35 -10.19 25.28
N LEU A 93 -1.80 -9.92 24.10
CA LEU A 93 -1.36 -10.98 23.17
C LEU A 93 0.02 -11.51 23.55
N LYS A 94 0.20 -12.81 23.32
CA LYS A 94 1.47 -13.53 23.49
C LYS A 94 1.69 -14.41 22.28
N ILE A 95 2.65 -14.04 21.43
CA ILE A 95 2.84 -14.70 20.13
C ILE A 95 3.17 -16.18 20.26
N GLU A 96 3.81 -16.59 21.35
CA GLU A 96 4.15 -17.97 21.68
C GLU A 96 2.94 -18.90 21.84
N ASN A 97 1.75 -18.35 22.10
CA ASN A 97 0.51 -19.10 22.27
C ASN A 97 -0.36 -19.11 21.01
N LEU A 98 0.10 -18.49 19.92
CA LEU A 98 -0.67 -18.28 18.70
C LEU A 98 -0.01 -19.02 17.53
N ASN A 99 -0.79 -19.28 16.48
CA ASN A 99 -0.19 -19.62 15.19
C ASN A 99 0.35 -18.32 14.55
N PRO A 100 1.68 -18.15 14.41
CA PRO A 100 2.23 -16.90 13.91
C PRO A 100 1.85 -16.62 12.45
N TYR A 101 1.48 -17.64 11.66
CA TYR A 101 1.01 -17.49 10.28
C TYR A 101 -0.44 -16.97 10.20
N ARG A 102 -1.16 -16.93 11.32
CA ARG A 102 -2.51 -16.36 11.46
C ARG A 102 -2.51 -14.98 12.10
N VAL A 103 -1.33 -14.43 12.38
CA VAL A 103 -1.13 -13.07 12.89
C VAL A 103 -0.43 -12.26 11.79
N GLY A 104 -1.17 -11.36 11.16
CA GLY A 104 -0.67 -10.52 10.06
C GLY A 104 -0.57 -9.04 10.44
N ILE A 105 -0.01 -8.25 9.52
CA ILE A 105 0.13 -6.81 9.64
C ILE A 105 -0.22 -6.09 8.34
N SER A 106 -0.90 -4.95 8.47
CA SER A 106 -1.14 -3.98 7.42
C SER A 106 -0.71 -2.61 7.95
N LEU A 107 0.18 -1.90 7.27
CA LEU A 107 0.66 -0.60 7.74
C LEU A 107 0.45 0.51 6.70
N GLY A 108 -0.24 1.58 7.09
CA GLY A 108 -0.39 2.80 6.33
C GLY A 108 0.82 3.75 6.48
N THR A 109 1.38 4.24 5.39
CA THR A 109 2.48 5.22 5.44
C THR A 109 2.62 5.98 4.10
N SER A 110 2.97 7.26 4.15
CA SER A 110 3.21 8.08 2.94
C SER A 110 4.69 8.23 2.64
N LEU A 111 5.54 8.11 3.68
CA LEU A 111 6.96 8.45 3.62
C LEU A 111 7.86 7.27 4.04
N GLY A 112 7.39 6.42 4.94
CA GLY A 112 8.18 5.31 5.47
C GLY A 112 9.56 5.77 5.96
N GLY A 113 10.64 5.17 5.44
CA GLY A 113 12.03 5.48 5.80
C GLY A 113 12.59 6.80 5.25
N MET A 114 11.75 7.79 4.94
CA MET A 114 12.16 9.00 4.22
C MET A 114 13.25 9.81 4.90
N LEU A 115 13.37 9.81 6.24
CA LEU A 115 14.43 10.58 6.90
C LEU A 115 15.82 10.02 6.59
N SER A 116 15.96 8.69 6.59
CA SER A 116 17.18 8.04 6.10
C SER A 116 17.43 8.34 4.61
N GLY A 117 16.35 8.47 3.81
CA GLY A 117 16.43 8.86 2.41
C GLY A 117 16.85 10.32 2.18
N GLU A 118 16.35 11.26 2.99
CA GLU A 118 16.73 12.67 2.97
C GLU A 118 18.21 12.82 3.32
N GLU A 119 18.68 12.14 4.36
CA GLU A 119 20.09 12.11 4.75
C GLU A 119 20.97 11.54 3.63
N PHE A 120 20.56 10.42 3.02
CA PHE A 120 21.29 9.80 1.91
C PHE A 120 21.39 10.74 0.70
N HIS A 121 20.27 11.36 0.31
CA HIS A 121 20.24 12.33 -0.79
C HIS A 121 21.11 13.55 -0.49
N GLU A 122 21.08 14.07 0.73
CA GLU A 122 21.89 15.22 1.13
C GLU A 122 23.39 14.90 1.01
N GLN A 123 23.84 13.78 1.57
CA GLN A 123 25.23 13.32 1.46
C GLN A 123 25.63 13.12 -0.01
N TRP A 124 24.78 12.46 -0.81
CA TRP A 124 25.05 12.26 -2.23
C TRP A 124 25.15 13.60 -2.97
N ILE A 125 24.17 14.48 -2.83
CA ILE A 125 24.09 15.73 -3.61
C ILE A 125 25.21 16.70 -3.24
N LYS A 126 25.61 16.78 -1.97
CA LYS A 126 26.66 17.70 -1.50
C LYS A 126 28.06 17.14 -1.67
N ASP A 127 28.27 15.88 -1.28
CA ASP A 127 29.60 15.31 -1.12
C ASP A 127 29.96 14.28 -2.21
N GLY A 128 28.97 13.86 -3.00
CA GLY A 128 29.10 12.85 -4.05
C GLY A 128 28.71 11.44 -3.59
N ILE A 129 28.24 10.62 -4.52
CA ILE A 129 27.67 9.28 -4.24
C ILE A 129 28.67 8.32 -3.57
N GLU A 130 29.98 8.51 -3.79
CA GLU A 130 31.04 7.70 -3.15
C GLU A 130 31.17 7.93 -1.65
N LYS A 131 30.69 9.06 -1.13
CA LYS A 131 30.75 9.39 0.31
C LYS A 131 29.43 9.18 1.04
N ALA A 132 28.33 8.92 0.32
CA ALA A 132 27.04 8.66 0.93
C ALA A 132 27.05 7.31 1.67
N ASP A 133 26.48 7.28 2.87
CA ASP A 133 26.41 6.10 3.72
C ASP A 133 25.41 5.07 3.15
N GLU A 134 25.94 3.95 2.68
CA GLU A 134 25.17 2.85 2.11
C GLU A 134 24.20 2.20 3.11
N THR A 135 24.43 2.33 4.42
CA THR A 135 23.54 1.74 5.43
C THR A 135 22.17 2.42 5.48
N LEU A 136 22.09 3.68 5.02
CA LEU A 136 20.83 4.42 4.92
C LEU A 136 19.87 3.80 3.90
N LEU A 137 20.39 3.16 2.85
CA LEU A 137 19.58 2.50 1.81
C LEU A 137 18.81 1.28 2.32
N PHE A 138 19.26 0.65 3.41
CA PHE A 138 18.49 -0.42 4.05
C PHE A 138 17.32 0.11 4.88
N LYS A 139 17.38 1.38 5.30
CA LYS A 139 16.34 2.01 6.12
C LYS A 139 15.33 2.80 5.29
N TYR A 140 15.78 3.33 4.14
CA TYR A 140 15.01 4.20 3.25
C TYR A 140 13.71 3.59 2.67
N PRO A 141 13.67 2.32 2.21
CA PRO A 141 12.49 1.79 1.53
C PRO A 141 11.22 1.94 2.36
N ILE A 142 10.12 2.30 1.71
CA ILE A 142 8.87 2.66 2.41
C ILE A 142 8.30 1.54 3.31
N HIS A 143 8.65 0.28 3.01
CA HIS A 143 8.16 -0.89 3.73
C HIS A 143 8.94 -1.22 5.01
N THR A 144 10.10 -0.62 5.25
CA THR A 144 10.97 -0.96 6.39
C THR A 144 10.32 -0.80 7.77
N PRO A 145 9.43 0.19 8.04
CA PRO A 145 8.77 0.26 9.34
C PRO A 145 7.87 -0.95 9.60
N CYS A 146 7.24 -1.50 8.56
CA CYS A 146 6.42 -2.70 8.65
C CYS A 146 7.29 -3.94 8.94
N ASP A 147 8.48 -4.02 8.31
CA ASP A 147 9.46 -5.08 8.60
C ASP A 147 9.97 -5.00 10.05
N ASN A 148 10.22 -3.79 10.56
CA ASN A 148 10.64 -3.58 11.94
C ASN A 148 9.60 -4.11 12.93
N ILE A 149 8.33 -3.76 12.73
CA ILE A 149 7.23 -4.24 13.58
C ILE A 149 7.08 -5.77 13.48
N THR A 150 7.13 -6.31 12.26
CA THR A 150 7.00 -7.76 12.02
C THR A 150 8.08 -8.55 12.75
N ARG A 151 9.33 -8.10 12.63
CA ARG A 151 10.49 -8.71 13.29
C ARG A 151 10.43 -8.59 14.81
N ASP A 152 10.02 -7.44 15.32
CA ASP A 152 9.90 -7.20 16.76
C ASP A 152 8.90 -8.16 17.41
N LEU A 153 7.72 -8.28 16.79
CA LEU A 153 6.61 -9.09 17.29
C LEU A 153 6.67 -10.57 16.88
N LYS A 154 7.60 -10.93 15.98
CA LYS A 154 7.81 -12.29 15.45
C LYS A 154 6.56 -12.90 14.79
N ILE A 155 5.77 -12.06 14.14
CA ILE A 155 4.56 -12.46 13.40
C ILE A 155 4.95 -12.93 11.99
N LYS A 156 4.15 -13.84 11.40
CA LYS A 156 4.49 -14.53 10.14
C LYS A 156 3.32 -14.61 9.15
N GLY A 157 2.19 -14.01 9.47
CA GLY A 157 1.02 -13.99 8.60
C GLY A 157 1.14 -12.98 7.45
N PRO A 158 0.00 -12.60 6.85
CA PRO A 158 -0.05 -11.62 5.76
C PRO A 158 0.64 -10.30 6.15
N LYS A 159 1.50 -9.76 5.28
CA LYS A 159 2.22 -8.49 5.51
C LYS A 159 1.99 -7.51 4.36
N MET A 160 1.35 -6.38 4.66
CA MET A 160 0.93 -5.38 3.67
C MET A 160 1.37 -3.96 4.07
N ILE A 161 1.69 -3.14 3.06
CA ILE A 161 1.96 -1.72 3.18
C ILE A 161 1.06 -0.97 2.21
N ILE A 162 0.27 -0.04 2.74
CA ILE A 162 -0.63 0.82 1.98
C ILE A 162 -0.09 2.25 1.99
N SER A 163 0.10 2.83 0.81
CA SER A 163 0.61 4.19 0.63
C SER A 163 -0.35 5.05 -0.17
N ASN A 164 -1.54 5.26 0.40
CA ASN A 164 -2.62 6.04 -0.20
C ASN A 164 -2.66 7.48 0.32
N ALA A 165 -1.47 8.09 0.49
CA ALA A 165 -1.27 9.39 1.13
C ALA A 165 -2.06 9.52 2.46
N CYS A 166 -2.81 10.61 2.66
CA CYS A 166 -3.55 10.91 3.88
C CYS A 166 -4.60 9.85 4.28
N ALA A 167 -4.99 8.97 3.35
CA ALA A 167 -5.96 7.89 3.57
C ALA A 167 -5.30 6.54 3.88
N ALA A 168 -3.97 6.48 3.94
CA ALA A 168 -3.21 5.24 4.09
C ALA A 168 -3.60 4.45 5.36
N GLY A 169 -3.64 5.09 6.53
CA GLY A 169 -4.01 4.44 7.80
C GLY A 169 -5.44 3.88 7.78
N THR A 170 -6.42 4.65 7.30
CA THR A 170 -7.81 4.20 7.21
C THR A 170 -7.98 3.04 6.24
N ASN A 171 -7.35 3.13 5.06
CA ASN A 171 -7.35 2.04 4.08
C ASN A 171 -6.62 0.80 4.61
N SER A 172 -5.54 0.97 5.38
CA SER A 172 -4.83 -0.13 6.05
C SER A 172 -5.72 -0.91 7.01
N ILE A 173 -6.53 -0.21 7.81
CA ILE A 173 -7.52 -0.81 8.71
C ILE A 173 -8.60 -1.55 7.91
N GLY A 174 -9.07 -0.95 6.81
CA GLY A 174 -10.02 -1.60 5.89
C GLY A 174 -9.46 -2.88 5.26
N PHE A 175 -8.22 -2.87 4.79
CA PHE A 175 -7.55 -4.07 4.28
C PHE A 175 -7.41 -5.16 5.36
N ALA A 176 -7.11 -4.78 6.60
CA ALA A 176 -7.04 -5.72 7.71
C ALA A 176 -8.40 -6.36 8.00
N LEU A 177 -9.49 -5.57 7.94
CA LEU A 177 -10.87 -6.07 8.02
C LEU A 177 -11.14 -7.12 6.94
N ASP A 178 -10.86 -6.81 5.67
CA ASP A 178 -11.06 -7.73 4.55
C ASP A 178 -10.17 -8.98 4.67
N THR A 179 -8.96 -8.86 5.21
CA THR A 179 -8.04 -9.99 5.40
C THR A 179 -8.56 -11.01 6.40
N ILE A 180 -9.17 -10.55 7.51
CA ILE A 180 -9.83 -11.45 8.47
C ILE A 180 -11.11 -12.03 7.86
N ARG A 181 -11.94 -11.21 7.17
CA ARG A 181 -13.17 -11.68 6.50
C ARG A 181 -12.90 -12.77 5.47
N ASN A 182 -11.80 -12.66 4.73
CA ASN A 182 -11.35 -13.66 3.75
C ASN A 182 -10.54 -14.80 4.40
N ASN A 183 -10.63 -14.96 5.73
CA ASN A 183 -10.01 -16.04 6.49
C ASN A 183 -8.50 -16.20 6.26
N LYS A 184 -7.78 -15.09 6.04
CA LYS A 184 -6.31 -15.11 5.89
C LYS A 184 -5.56 -14.95 7.20
N ALA A 185 -6.20 -14.37 8.21
CA ALA A 185 -5.64 -14.17 9.53
C ALA A 185 -6.77 -14.18 10.58
N ASP A 186 -6.42 -14.56 11.80
CA ASP A 186 -7.32 -14.43 12.96
C ASP A 186 -7.07 -13.09 13.68
N ILE A 187 -5.83 -12.59 13.59
CA ILE A 187 -5.39 -11.33 14.17
C ILE A 187 -4.69 -10.50 13.09
N MET A 188 -5.08 -9.23 12.97
CA MET A 188 -4.39 -8.26 12.13
C MET A 188 -3.95 -7.05 12.93
N ILE A 189 -2.67 -6.73 12.82
CA ILE A 189 -2.07 -5.52 13.38
C ILE A 189 -2.16 -4.46 12.30
N THR A 190 -2.76 -3.32 12.61
CA THR A 190 -3.06 -2.34 11.57
C THR A 190 -3.03 -0.91 12.05
N GLY A 191 -2.77 0.04 11.16
CA GLY A 191 -2.75 1.45 11.49
C GLY A 191 -1.87 2.23 10.54
N GLY A 192 -1.07 3.17 11.06
CA GLY A 192 -0.12 3.89 10.22
C GLY A 192 0.96 4.64 10.97
N VAL A 193 2.00 5.03 10.23
CA VAL A 193 3.17 5.76 10.72
C VAL A 193 3.69 6.73 9.66
N ASP A 194 4.05 7.94 10.06
CA ASP A 194 4.81 8.87 9.23
C ASP A 194 5.65 9.83 10.08
N PRO A 195 6.84 10.25 9.59
CA PRO A 195 7.71 11.19 10.28
C PRO A 195 7.42 12.64 9.83
N LEU A 196 7.93 13.60 10.61
CA LEU A 196 8.03 14.97 10.13
C LEU A 196 9.29 15.07 9.26
N SER A 197 9.16 15.49 8.00
CA SER A 197 10.24 15.40 6.99
C SER A 197 10.44 16.71 6.22
N LYS A 198 11.68 17.02 5.82
CA LYS A 198 11.99 18.24 5.05
C LYS A 198 11.36 18.19 3.66
N LEU A 199 11.31 17.03 3.01
CA LEU A 199 10.64 16.81 1.73
C LEU A 199 9.16 17.20 1.82
N SER A 200 8.47 16.75 2.86
CA SER A 200 7.04 17.02 3.02
C SER A 200 6.80 18.49 3.32
N MET A 201 7.55 19.08 4.26
CA MET A 201 7.42 20.50 4.58
C MET A 201 7.71 21.39 3.36
N SER A 202 8.79 21.11 2.62
CA SER A 202 9.15 21.86 1.41
C SER A 202 8.11 21.68 0.30
N GLY A 203 7.57 20.47 0.17
CA GLY A 203 6.52 20.14 -0.79
C GLY A 203 5.22 20.88 -0.55
N PHE A 204 4.66 20.79 0.65
CA PHE A 204 3.45 21.52 1.03
C PHE A 204 3.67 23.04 0.98
N ASN A 205 4.88 23.53 1.31
CA ASN A 205 5.24 24.94 1.16
C ASN A 205 5.20 25.37 -0.32
N SER A 206 5.75 24.56 -1.23
CA SER A 206 5.73 24.85 -2.68
C SER A 206 4.32 24.92 -3.27
N LEU A 207 3.37 24.18 -2.67
CA LEU A 207 1.95 24.23 -3.02
C LEU A 207 1.18 25.37 -2.35
N GLN A 208 1.83 26.17 -1.50
CA GLN A 208 1.19 27.18 -0.63
C GLN A 208 0.09 26.56 0.23
N ALA A 209 0.30 25.33 0.67
CA ALA A 209 -0.69 24.56 1.41
C ALA A 209 -0.45 24.59 2.93
N LEU A 210 0.72 25.02 3.41
CA LEU A 210 1.02 25.12 4.84
C LEU A 210 0.30 26.30 5.50
N ALA A 211 -0.14 26.12 6.75
CA ALA A 211 -0.70 27.20 7.55
C ALA A 211 0.41 27.92 8.35
N PRO A 212 0.44 29.28 8.34
CA PRO A 212 1.34 30.08 9.18
C PRO A 212 0.88 30.18 10.64
N THR A 213 -0.25 29.57 10.98
CA THR A 213 -0.88 29.66 12.31
C THR A 213 -1.29 28.28 12.79
N PRO A 214 -1.46 28.09 14.12
CA PRO A 214 -1.98 26.83 14.66
C PRO A 214 -3.30 26.40 14.00
N PRO A 215 -3.54 25.08 13.88
CA PRO A 215 -4.66 24.55 13.12
C PRO A 215 -6.00 24.86 13.82
N SER A 216 -6.96 25.27 13.01
CA SER A 216 -8.36 25.59 13.32
C SER A 216 -9.26 25.08 12.17
N PRO A 217 -9.36 23.74 12.00
CA PRO A 217 -10.17 23.14 10.94
C PRO A 217 -11.63 23.58 10.97
N TYR A 218 -12.22 23.72 9.77
CA TYR A 218 -13.59 24.19 9.50
C TYR A 218 -13.90 25.63 9.96
N SER A 219 -12.89 26.35 10.46
CA SER A 219 -12.99 27.70 10.97
C SER A 219 -12.05 28.62 10.19
N LYS A 220 -10.99 29.14 10.82
CA LYS A 220 -10.15 30.20 10.24
C LYS A 220 -8.86 29.71 9.57
N SER A 221 -8.56 28.41 9.64
CA SER A 221 -7.37 27.88 8.96
C SER A 221 -7.38 28.14 7.46
N ASN A 222 -6.19 28.41 6.93
CA ASN A 222 -5.93 28.67 5.53
C ASN A 222 -4.90 27.70 4.93
N GLY A 223 -4.61 26.61 5.62
CA GLY A 223 -3.61 25.62 5.26
C GLY A 223 -3.53 24.49 6.27
N VAL A 224 -2.64 23.54 6.02
CA VAL A 224 -2.37 22.39 6.87
C VAL A 224 -1.18 22.66 7.79
N VAL A 225 -1.24 22.14 9.02
CA VAL A 225 -0.07 21.99 9.89
C VAL A 225 0.29 20.52 9.92
N ILE A 226 1.52 20.16 9.55
CA ILE A 226 1.97 18.76 9.47
C ILE A 226 2.36 18.28 10.86
N GLY A 227 2.02 17.04 11.18
CA GLY A 227 2.46 16.34 12.39
C GLY A 227 3.11 15.01 12.03
N GLU A 228 3.64 14.34 13.05
CA GLU A 228 4.24 13.02 12.93
C GLU A 228 3.73 12.06 14.00
N GLY A 229 3.98 10.78 13.80
CA GLY A 229 3.74 9.74 14.80
C GLY A 229 3.25 8.43 14.21
N ALA A 230 2.87 7.53 15.10
CA ALA A 230 2.34 6.21 14.80
C ALA A 230 1.08 5.94 15.61
N ALA A 231 0.09 5.27 15.01
CA ALA A 231 -1.08 4.73 15.69
C ALA A 231 -1.35 3.33 15.17
N ILE A 232 -1.51 2.36 16.09
CA ILE A 232 -1.66 0.94 15.79
C ILE A 232 -2.87 0.38 16.55
N LEU A 233 -3.61 -0.50 15.89
CA LEU A 233 -4.75 -1.26 16.38
C LEU A 233 -4.45 -2.76 16.24
N VAL A 234 -5.01 -3.55 17.15
CA VAL A 234 -5.10 -5.01 17.02
C VAL A 234 -6.55 -5.35 16.70
N LEU A 235 -6.78 -5.90 15.50
CA LEU A 235 -8.08 -6.41 15.07
C LEU A 235 -8.11 -7.93 15.19
N GLU A 236 -9.25 -8.46 15.60
CA GLU A 236 -9.48 -9.90 15.72
C GLU A 236 -10.87 -10.27 15.20
N SER A 237 -11.01 -11.50 14.69
CA SER A 237 -12.35 -12.08 14.57
C SER A 237 -12.99 -12.15 15.97
N LEU A 238 -14.28 -11.85 16.05
CA LEU A 238 -15.00 -11.87 17.32
C LEU A 238 -14.89 -13.23 18.01
N ASP A 239 -15.00 -14.31 17.24
CA ASP A 239 -14.89 -15.68 17.77
C ASP A 239 -13.54 -15.92 18.46
N HIS A 240 -12.43 -15.52 17.81
CA HIS A 240 -11.10 -15.63 18.39
C HIS A 240 -10.94 -14.76 19.64
N ALA A 241 -11.41 -13.51 19.58
CA ALA A 241 -11.36 -12.57 20.70
C ALA A 241 -12.14 -13.10 21.93
N VAL A 242 -13.34 -13.66 21.71
CA VAL A 242 -14.17 -14.26 22.76
C VAL A 242 -13.53 -15.53 23.31
N GLU A 243 -13.03 -16.42 22.45
CA GLU A 243 -12.40 -17.70 22.85
C GLU A 243 -11.24 -17.47 23.82
N ARG A 244 -10.41 -16.45 23.55
CA ARG A 244 -9.26 -16.12 24.43
C ARG A 244 -9.60 -15.17 25.59
N GLY A 245 -10.85 -14.74 25.74
CA GLY A 245 -11.28 -13.79 26.78
C GLY A 245 -10.69 -12.38 26.63
N ALA A 246 -10.59 -11.89 25.40
CA ALA A 246 -10.08 -10.56 25.09
C ALA A 246 -11.00 -9.44 25.63
N ASN A 247 -10.40 -8.29 25.97
CA ASN A 247 -11.18 -7.09 26.21
C ASN A 247 -11.52 -6.43 24.87
N ILE A 248 -12.80 -6.35 24.54
CA ILE A 248 -13.26 -5.74 23.29
C ILE A 248 -13.45 -4.24 23.50
N LEU A 249 -12.72 -3.43 22.71
CA LEU A 249 -12.71 -1.98 22.81
C LEU A 249 -13.80 -1.32 21.96
N ALA A 250 -14.00 -1.84 20.75
CA ALA A 250 -15.02 -1.43 19.77
C ALA A 250 -15.13 -2.50 18.67
N GLU A 251 -16.14 -2.37 17.82
CA GLU A 251 -16.28 -3.15 16.58
C GLU A 251 -15.93 -2.28 15.36
N VAL A 252 -15.20 -2.86 14.40
CA VAL A 252 -14.97 -2.26 13.08
C VAL A 252 -16.06 -2.78 12.15
N VAL A 253 -17.05 -1.94 11.86
CA VAL A 253 -18.30 -2.39 11.23
C VAL A 253 -18.11 -2.56 9.73
N ASP A 254 -17.66 -1.51 9.05
CA ASP A 254 -17.32 -1.54 7.63
C ASP A 254 -16.54 -0.29 7.19
N TYR A 255 -16.06 -0.31 5.95
CA TYR A 255 -15.36 0.81 5.33
C TYR A 255 -15.64 0.89 3.83
N ASP A 256 -15.40 2.05 3.25
CA ASP A 256 -15.38 2.16 1.80
C ASP A 256 -14.39 3.18 1.28
N LEU A 257 -14.01 2.98 0.02
CA LEU A 257 -13.04 3.80 -0.70
C LEU A 257 -13.68 4.38 -1.96
N SER A 258 -13.25 5.56 -2.36
CA SER A 258 -13.66 6.15 -3.64
C SER A 258 -12.59 7.03 -4.24
N SER A 259 -12.73 7.37 -5.53
CA SER A 259 -11.88 8.33 -6.22
C SER A 259 -12.68 9.52 -6.73
N ASP A 260 -12.18 10.74 -6.56
CA ASP A 260 -12.81 11.94 -7.13
C ASP A 260 -12.72 11.98 -8.66
N ALA A 261 -11.63 11.46 -9.23
CA ALA A 261 -11.25 11.64 -10.64
C ALA A 261 -11.31 13.12 -11.11
N TYR A 262 -10.93 14.04 -10.22
CA TYR A 262 -11.10 15.49 -10.40
C TYR A 262 -9.79 16.26 -10.58
N HIS A 263 -8.88 16.22 -9.59
CA HIS A 263 -7.60 16.93 -9.61
C HIS A 263 -6.50 16.13 -8.86
N GLN A 264 -5.22 16.43 -9.14
CA GLN A 264 -4.08 15.72 -8.52
C GLN A 264 -3.94 16.01 -7.01
N THR A 265 -4.37 17.18 -6.56
CA THR A 265 -4.18 17.63 -5.16
C THR A 265 -5.42 18.28 -4.55
N ALA A 266 -6.40 18.66 -5.39
CA ALA A 266 -7.59 19.35 -4.91
C ALA A 266 -8.75 18.36 -4.86
N PRO A 267 -9.56 18.36 -3.79
CA PRO A 267 -10.75 17.52 -3.74
C PRO A 267 -11.79 18.01 -4.76
N ASP A 268 -12.75 17.14 -5.08
CA ASP A 268 -13.97 17.56 -5.77
C ASP A 268 -14.67 18.67 -4.97
N PRO A 269 -14.96 19.86 -5.54
CA PRO A 269 -15.53 20.99 -4.81
C PRO A 269 -16.95 20.76 -4.26
N GLY A 270 -17.67 19.77 -4.82
CA GLY A 270 -18.96 19.31 -4.35
C GLY A 270 -18.85 18.21 -3.28
N GLY A 271 -17.65 17.65 -3.07
CA GLY A 271 -17.41 16.56 -2.12
C GLY A 271 -18.02 15.22 -2.58
N GLU A 272 -18.18 15.01 -3.88
CA GLU A 272 -18.92 13.86 -4.41
C GLU A 272 -18.20 12.52 -4.15
N GLY A 273 -16.86 12.47 -4.22
CA GLY A 273 -16.11 11.26 -3.82
C GLY A 273 -16.13 11.01 -2.32
N ALA A 274 -15.93 12.05 -1.50
CA ALA A 274 -16.10 11.97 -0.05
C ALA A 274 -17.50 11.44 0.34
N LEU A 275 -18.55 11.92 -0.34
CA LEU A 275 -19.91 11.41 -0.14
C LEU A 275 -20.04 9.93 -0.52
N ARG A 276 -19.42 9.50 -1.63
CA ARG A 276 -19.43 8.09 -2.05
C ARG A 276 -18.81 7.19 -0.99
N SER A 277 -17.63 7.51 -0.46
CA SER A 277 -16.97 6.65 0.53
C SER A 277 -17.78 6.59 1.83
N MET A 278 -18.31 7.72 2.32
CA MET A 278 -19.17 7.72 3.51
C MET A 278 -20.45 6.90 3.30
N ARG A 279 -21.16 7.13 2.19
CA ARG A 279 -22.41 6.41 1.88
C ARG A 279 -22.15 4.93 1.64
N GLY A 280 -21.03 4.58 1.00
CA GLY A 280 -20.65 3.20 0.76
C GLY A 280 -20.33 2.45 2.05
N ALA A 281 -19.60 3.06 2.98
CA ALA A 281 -19.32 2.46 4.30
C ALA A 281 -20.62 2.17 5.06
N LEU A 282 -21.55 3.13 5.10
CA LEU A 282 -22.87 2.95 5.71
C LEU A 282 -23.72 1.89 5.00
N LYS A 283 -23.71 1.88 3.66
CA LYS A 283 -24.45 0.89 2.86
C LYS A 283 -23.95 -0.53 3.15
N LYS A 284 -22.63 -0.77 3.13
CA LYS A 284 -22.05 -2.08 3.45
C LYS A 284 -22.30 -2.48 4.91
N ALA A 285 -22.30 -1.50 5.81
CA ALA A 285 -22.65 -1.71 7.21
C ALA A 285 -24.13 -2.04 7.42
N ASN A 286 -25.01 -1.74 6.45
CA ASN A 286 -26.47 -1.71 6.58
C ASN A 286 -26.96 -0.78 7.70
N ILE A 287 -26.37 0.43 7.78
CA ILE A 287 -26.66 1.44 8.80
C ILE A 287 -27.22 2.70 8.14
N ASP A 288 -28.30 3.25 8.68
CA ASP A 288 -28.87 4.51 8.22
C ASP A 288 -27.97 5.69 8.66
N ALA A 289 -27.81 6.68 7.78
CA ALA A 289 -27.06 7.89 8.08
C ALA A 289 -27.52 8.60 9.36
N LYS A 290 -28.80 8.49 9.74
CA LYS A 290 -29.34 9.08 10.98
C LYS A 290 -28.84 8.42 12.26
N GLU A 291 -28.31 7.20 12.18
CA GLU A 291 -27.77 6.43 13.33
C GLU A 291 -26.33 6.83 13.67
N VAL A 292 -25.65 7.53 12.75
CA VAL A 292 -24.29 8.05 12.97
C VAL A 292 -24.33 9.11 14.07
N SER A 293 -23.73 8.78 15.20
CA SER A 293 -23.76 9.58 16.42
C SER A 293 -22.62 10.60 16.49
N TYR A 294 -21.55 10.40 15.72
CA TYR A 294 -20.41 11.32 15.64
C TYR A 294 -19.61 11.11 14.34
N ILE A 295 -19.09 12.19 13.77
CA ILE A 295 -18.17 12.16 12.64
C ILE A 295 -16.82 12.74 13.07
N ASN A 296 -15.79 11.91 13.05
CA ASN A 296 -14.40 12.38 13.09
C ASN A 296 -13.97 12.75 11.67
N GLY A 297 -13.97 14.04 11.37
CA GLY A 297 -13.77 14.54 10.02
C GLY A 297 -12.30 14.59 9.60
N HIS A 298 -12.07 14.62 8.29
CA HIS A 298 -10.74 14.78 7.74
C HIS A 298 -10.16 16.16 8.05
N GLY A 299 -10.95 17.23 7.97
CA GLY A 299 -10.70 18.56 8.56
C GLY A 299 -9.25 18.97 8.70
N THR A 300 -8.57 19.24 7.58
CA THR A 300 -7.14 19.54 7.55
C THR A 300 -6.80 21.00 7.83
N GLY A 301 -7.79 21.89 7.82
CA GLY A 301 -7.55 23.33 7.83
C GLY A 301 -7.32 23.93 6.44
N THR A 302 -7.25 23.10 5.40
CA THR A 302 -7.09 23.60 4.03
C THR A 302 -8.43 24.12 3.48
N PRO A 303 -8.46 25.30 2.82
CA PRO A 303 -9.71 25.88 2.35
C PRO A 303 -10.53 24.99 1.42
N ALA A 304 -9.86 24.16 0.59
CA ALA A 304 -10.55 23.27 -0.33
C ALA A 304 -11.25 22.12 0.39
N ASN A 305 -10.55 21.41 1.29
CA ASN A 305 -11.13 20.32 2.07
C ASN A 305 -12.23 20.82 3.02
N ASP A 306 -11.95 21.87 3.76
CA ASP A 306 -12.85 22.38 4.80
C ASP A 306 -14.08 23.07 4.20
N VAL A 307 -14.17 23.15 2.87
CA VAL A 307 -15.38 23.48 2.11
C VAL A 307 -16.04 22.24 1.50
N SER A 308 -15.28 21.29 0.95
CA SER A 308 -15.84 20.11 0.28
C SER A 308 -16.43 19.10 1.27
N GLU A 309 -15.72 18.81 2.37
CA GLU A 309 -16.15 17.81 3.35
C GLU A 309 -17.45 18.21 4.06
N PRO A 310 -17.62 19.44 4.58
CA PRO A 310 -18.91 19.85 5.14
C PRO A 310 -20.09 19.77 4.15
N LYS A 311 -19.86 19.99 2.85
CA LYS A 311 -20.90 19.80 1.82
C LYS A 311 -21.28 18.33 1.67
N ALA A 312 -20.29 17.45 1.64
CA ALA A 312 -20.51 16.00 1.59
C ALA A 312 -21.30 15.53 2.83
N ILE A 313 -20.89 15.96 4.03
CA ILE A 313 -21.56 15.62 5.29
C ILE A 313 -23.01 16.10 5.30
N ARG A 314 -23.29 17.35 4.89
CA ARG A 314 -24.66 17.88 4.79
C ARG A 314 -25.54 17.16 3.77
N THR A 315 -24.92 16.56 2.76
CA THR A 315 -25.65 15.76 1.76
C THR A 315 -25.95 14.35 2.29
N LEU A 316 -25.12 13.84 3.18
CA LEU A 316 -25.29 12.54 3.83
C LEU A 316 -26.29 12.62 5.00
N ILE A 317 -26.12 13.59 5.88
CA ILE A 317 -26.89 13.77 7.11
C ILE A 317 -27.96 14.85 6.88
N THR A 318 -29.18 14.44 6.58
CA THR A 318 -30.28 15.35 6.20
C THR A 318 -31.22 15.72 7.35
N GLU A 319 -31.31 14.89 8.39
CA GLU A 319 -32.33 15.01 9.44
C GLU A 319 -31.75 15.36 10.82
N ASN A 320 -30.59 14.80 11.17
CA ASN A 320 -29.96 14.99 12.49
C ASN A 320 -28.79 15.98 12.43
N LYS A 321 -28.50 16.65 13.54
CA LYS A 321 -27.26 17.41 13.71
C LYS A 321 -26.19 16.49 14.31
N THR A 322 -25.67 15.57 13.50
CA THR A 322 -24.55 14.71 13.92
C THR A 322 -23.34 15.58 14.25
N PRO A 323 -22.76 15.48 15.48
CA PRO A 323 -21.59 16.25 15.86
C PRO A 323 -20.38 15.93 14.97
N VAL A 324 -19.58 16.96 14.67
CA VAL A 324 -18.36 16.84 13.84
C VAL A 324 -17.19 17.49 14.55
N SER A 325 -16.04 16.82 14.59
CA SER A 325 -14.78 17.44 15.04
C SER A 325 -13.59 17.02 14.16
N SER A 326 -12.46 17.71 14.33
CA SER A 326 -11.18 17.29 13.75
C SER A 326 -10.08 17.32 14.81
N THR A 327 -9.54 16.15 15.11
CA THR A 327 -8.43 15.95 16.05
C THR A 327 -7.11 16.53 15.54
N LYS A 328 -7.00 16.81 14.23
CA LYS A 328 -5.84 17.49 13.63
C LYS A 328 -5.60 18.89 14.21
N SER A 329 -6.64 19.50 14.80
CA SER A 329 -6.49 20.73 15.58
C SER A 329 -5.51 20.60 16.76
N MET A 330 -5.34 19.39 17.30
CA MET A 330 -4.46 19.12 18.44
C MET A 330 -3.13 18.51 18.02
N ILE A 331 -3.12 17.57 17.07
CA ILE A 331 -1.93 16.77 16.72
C ILE A 331 -1.30 17.13 15.37
N GLY A 332 -1.95 17.99 14.60
CA GLY A 332 -1.58 18.26 13.21
C GLY A 332 -2.00 17.13 12.28
N HIS A 333 -1.65 17.26 11.01
CA HIS A 333 -1.90 16.22 10.03
C HIS A 333 -0.74 15.23 9.99
N MET A 334 -0.91 14.07 10.61
CA MET A 334 0.08 12.98 10.65
C MET A 334 0.16 12.17 9.34
N LEU A 335 -0.11 12.80 8.19
CA LEU A 335 -0.03 12.21 6.86
C LEU A 335 -0.70 10.82 6.78
N GLY A 336 0.05 9.77 6.48
CA GLY A 336 -0.42 8.39 6.36
C GLY A 336 -0.82 7.75 7.69
N ALA A 337 -0.34 8.26 8.83
CA ALA A 337 -0.78 7.85 10.16
C ALA A 337 -2.07 8.54 10.63
N ALA A 338 -2.52 9.59 9.94
CA ALA A 338 -3.64 10.42 10.39
C ALA A 338 -4.94 9.61 10.59
N GLY A 339 -5.32 8.81 9.59
CA GLY A 339 -6.52 7.96 9.68
C GLY A 339 -6.48 6.95 10.83
N ALA A 340 -5.29 6.45 11.18
CA ALA A 340 -5.13 5.53 12.31
C ALA A 340 -5.24 6.25 13.67
N ALA A 341 -4.66 7.46 13.80
CA ALA A 341 -4.83 8.28 15.00
C ALA A 341 -6.31 8.73 15.18
N GLU A 342 -7.00 9.01 14.08
CA GLU A 342 -8.44 9.29 14.06
C GLU A 342 -9.28 8.07 14.46
N ALA A 343 -8.88 6.86 14.06
CA ALA A 343 -9.51 5.62 14.50
C ALA A 343 -9.34 5.42 16.02
N VAL A 344 -8.12 5.55 16.55
CA VAL A 344 -7.86 5.50 18.01
C VAL A 344 -8.72 6.53 18.74
N THR A 345 -8.81 7.76 18.24
CA THR A 345 -9.67 8.80 18.83
C THR A 345 -11.15 8.42 18.79
N SER A 346 -11.62 7.86 17.67
CA SER A 346 -13.02 7.45 17.49
C SER A 346 -13.40 6.33 18.45
N ILE A 347 -12.51 5.35 18.64
CA ILE A 347 -12.72 4.23 19.58
C ILE A 347 -12.73 4.75 21.01
N LEU A 348 -11.78 5.61 21.40
CA LEU A 348 -11.76 6.22 22.73
C LEU A 348 -13.00 7.08 22.98
N ALA A 349 -13.48 7.82 21.97
CA ALA A 349 -14.73 8.57 22.06
C ALA A 349 -15.92 7.66 22.39
N ILE A 350 -16.02 6.50 21.73
CA ILE A 350 -17.03 5.46 22.00
C ILE A 350 -16.90 4.93 23.44
N GLN A 351 -15.69 4.54 23.85
CA GLN A 351 -15.46 3.93 25.17
C GLN A 351 -15.78 4.88 26.32
N HIS A 352 -15.51 6.17 26.14
CA HIS A 352 -15.67 7.18 27.18
C HIS A 352 -16.97 7.99 27.06
N GLY A 353 -17.78 7.77 26.01
CA GLY A 353 -18.98 8.57 25.74
C GLY A 353 -18.68 10.07 25.68
N TYR A 354 -17.63 10.45 24.93
CA TYR A 354 -17.13 11.82 24.90
C TYR A 354 -16.80 12.26 23.47
N LEU A 355 -17.33 13.42 23.07
CA LEU A 355 -17.05 14.07 21.80
C LEU A 355 -15.77 14.92 21.91
N PRO A 356 -14.68 14.57 21.19
CA PRO A 356 -13.45 15.38 21.17
C PRO A 356 -13.69 16.79 20.59
N PRO A 357 -12.99 17.82 21.08
CA PRO A 357 -13.08 19.15 20.53
C PRO A 357 -12.27 19.32 19.24
N THR A 358 -12.70 20.24 18.39
CA THR A 358 -11.82 20.97 17.47
C THR A 358 -11.33 22.22 18.20
N ILE A 359 -10.06 22.25 18.62
CA ILE A 359 -9.48 23.42 19.30
C ILE A 359 -9.18 24.57 18.33
N ASN A 360 -8.94 25.77 18.87
CA ASN A 360 -8.73 27.02 18.12
C ASN A 360 -9.92 27.44 17.23
N PHE A 361 -11.11 26.87 17.45
CA PHE A 361 -12.28 27.07 16.62
C PHE A 361 -12.95 28.41 16.92
N GLU A 362 -13.08 29.27 15.92
CA GLU A 362 -13.77 30.54 16.02
C GLU A 362 -15.22 30.40 15.54
N VAL A 363 -16.16 30.29 16.49
CA VAL A 363 -17.58 30.02 16.21
C VAL A 363 -18.18 31.02 15.21
N GLY A 364 -17.80 32.30 15.29
CA GLY A 364 -18.27 33.35 14.36
C GLY A 364 -17.81 33.17 12.91
N SER A 365 -16.76 32.38 12.66
CA SER A 365 -16.22 32.11 11.32
C SER A 365 -16.87 30.92 10.61
N GLN A 366 -17.76 30.20 11.31
CA GLN A 366 -18.39 28.97 10.81
C GLN A 366 -19.25 29.25 9.56
N LYS A 367 -18.92 28.57 8.46
CA LYS A 367 -19.60 28.75 7.16
C LYS A 367 -20.77 27.78 6.91
N PHE A 368 -20.79 26.66 7.63
CA PHE A 368 -21.75 25.57 7.41
C PHE A 368 -22.59 25.34 8.66
N ASN A 369 -23.91 25.17 8.50
CA ASN A 369 -24.81 24.79 9.59
C ASN A 369 -24.67 23.30 9.94
N LEU A 370 -23.53 22.95 10.53
CA LEU A 370 -23.22 21.65 11.13
C LEU A 370 -22.95 21.84 12.62
N ASP A 371 -23.14 20.80 13.41
CA ASP A 371 -22.83 20.80 14.84
C ASP A 371 -21.35 20.47 15.06
N PHE A 372 -20.49 21.45 14.81
CA PHE A 372 -19.09 21.31 15.19
C PHE A 372 -18.95 21.25 16.72
N VAL A 373 -17.89 20.62 17.21
CA VAL A 373 -17.56 20.57 18.65
C VAL A 373 -16.43 21.59 18.94
N PRO A 374 -16.73 22.89 19.14
CA PRO A 374 -15.70 23.93 19.22
C PRO A 374 -15.03 23.99 20.60
N ASN A 375 -13.70 23.89 20.63
CA ASN A 375 -12.78 24.17 21.74
C ASN A 375 -12.91 23.29 23.00
N VAL A 376 -14.12 22.91 23.39
CA VAL A 376 -14.41 22.09 24.57
C VAL A 376 -15.24 20.91 24.13
N GLY A 377 -14.77 19.71 24.45
CA GLY A 377 -15.51 18.49 24.17
C GLY A 377 -16.73 18.36 25.09
N ARG A 378 -17.60 17.40 24.81
CA ARG A 378 -18.82 17.21 25.61
C ARG A 378 -19.24 15.73 25.66
N VAL A 379 -19.88 15.36 26.76
CA VAL A 379 -20.39 13.99 26.97
C VAL A 379 -21.53 13.71 26.00
N SER A 380 -21.52 12.52 25.39
CA SER A 380 -22.56 12.00 24.50
C SER A 380 -22.48 10.48 24.46
N ASP A 381 -23.62 9.79 24.41
CA ASP A 381 -23.61 8.36 24.08
C ASP A 381 -23.35 8.20 22.58
N LEU A 382 -22.40 7.35 22.22
CA LEU A 382 -21.94 7.18 20.83
C LEU A 382 -22.14 5.73 20.42
N SER A 383 -23.11 5.50 19.53
CA SER A 383 -23.38 4.17 18.98
C SER A 383 -22.49 3.88 17.78
N TYR A 384 -22.51 4.79 16.79
CA TYR A 384 -21.74 4.68 15.56
C TYR A 384 -20.91 5.93 15.32
N VAL A 385 -19.62 5.74 15.05
CA VAL A 385 -18.67 6.82 14.72
C VAL A 385 -18.11 6.60 13.33
N LEU A 386 -18.33 7.58 12.45
CA LEU A 386 -17.75 7.59 11.10
C LEU A 386 -16.45 8.41 11.12
N SER A 387 -15.35 7.84 10.62
CA SER A 387 -14.06 8.52 10.50
C SER A 387 -13.68 8.70 9.04
N ASN A 388 -13.26 9.90 8.66
CA ASN A 388 -13.02 10.29 7.27
C ASN A 388 -11.55 10.65 6.98
N SER A 389 -11.03 10.17 5.85
CA SER A 389 -9.69 10.51 5.37
C SER A 389 -9.70 10.77 3.85
N PHE A 390 -9.45 12.00 3.42
CA PHE A 390 -9.57 12.44 2.02
C PHE A 390 -8.23 12.95 1.49
N ALA A 391 -7.57 12.12 0.68
CA ALA A 391 -6.17 12.32 0.33
C ALA A 391 -5.95 12.97 -1.04
N PHE A 392 -4.72 13.45 -1.25
CA PHE A 392 -4.23 13.83 -2.57
C PHE A 392 -4.44 12.72 -3.60
N GLY A 393 -4.60 13.12 -4.86
CA GLY A 393 -5.05 12.26 -5.95
C GLY A 393 -6.56 12.00 -5.97
N GLY A 394 -7.31 12.56 -5.00
CA GLY A 394 -8.75 12.36 -4.86
C GLY A 394 -9.10 11.01 -4.25
N ASN A 395 -8.22 10.42 -3.44
CA ASN A 395 -8.41 9.10 -2.85
C ASN A 395 -9.14 9.26 -1.50
N ASN A 396 -10.38 8.82 -1.42
CA ASN A 396 -11.23 8.98 -0.25
C ASN A 396 -11.39 7.65 0.49
N ALA A 397 -11.33 7.68 1.81
CA ALA A 397 -11.62 6.55 2.67
C ALA A 397 -12.52 6.99 3.83
N SER A 398 -13.54 6.19 4.12
CA SER A 398 -14.40 6.37 5.30
C SER A 398 -14.61 5.03 5.99
N ILE A 399 -14.54 5.02 7.31
CA ILE A 399 -14.65 3.80 8.13
C ILE A 399 -15.61 4.01 9.29
N LEU A 400 -16.40 2.98 9.61
CA LEU A 400 -17.42 3.01 10.64
C LEU A 400 -17.00 2.13 11.83
N PHE A 401 -16.96 2.73 13.02
CA PHE A 401 -16.76 2.03 14.28
C PHE A 401 -18.06 2.02 15.08
N SER A 402 -18.26 1.00 15.91
CA SER A 402 -19.39 0.96 16.83
C SER A 402 -19.01 0.49 18.23
N LYS A 403 -19.86 0.87 19.19
CA LYS A 403 -19.83 0.32 20.53
C LYS A 403 -20.12 -1.18 20.46
N TYR A 404 -19.25 -1.99 21.07
CA TYR A 404 -19.46 -3.43 21.11
C TYR A 404 -20.74 -3.77 21.88
N ASN A 405 -21.57 -4.60 21.27
CA ASN A 405 -22.75 -5.21 21.87
C ASN A 405 -22.69 -6.73 21.69
N GLU A 406 -22.69 -7.47 22.80
CA GLU A 406 -22.66 -8.93 22.81
C GLU A 406 -23.91 -9.54 22.14
N ASN A 407 -25.06 -8.88 22.26
CA ASN A 407 -26.35 -9.34 21.76
C ASN A 407 -26.64 -8.89 20.31
N HIS A 408 -25.69 -8.23 19.66
CA HIS A 408 -25.86 -7.80 18.27
C HIS A 408 -25.64 -9.00 17.34
N GLU A 409 -26.74 -9.50 16.78
CA GLU A 409 -26.74 -10.46 15.67
C GLU A 409 -26.62 -9.72 14.34
N LEU A 410 -25.84 -10.28 13.41
CA LEU A 410 -25.75 -9.75 12.05
C LEU A 410 -27.12 -9.95 11.38
N SER A 411 -27.65 -8.91 10.71
CA SER A 411 -28.94 -9.02 10.04
C SER A 411 -28.96 -10.18 9.04
N ALA A 412 -30.11 -10.86 8.90
CA ALA A 412 -30.27 -11.98 7.97
C ALA A 412 -29.81 -11.66 6.53
N GLU A 413 -29.99 -10.44 6.03
CA GLU A 413 -29.47 -10.00 4.71
C GLU A 413 -27.94 -10.04 4.61
N LYS A 414 -27.25 -9.71 5.72
CA LYS A 414 -25.79 -9.78 5.87
C LYS A 414 -25.32 -11.23 6.09
N GLU A 415 -26.14 -12.07 6.75
CA GLU A 415 -25.93 -13.52 6.84
C GLU A 415 -26.09 -14.23 5.49
N THR A 416 -26.93 -13.70 4.59
CA THR A 416 -27.36 -14.41 3.37
C THR A 416 -26.52 -14.13 2.12
N ILE A 417 -25.60 -13.15 2.07
CA ILE A 417 -24.84 -12.90 0.84
C ILE A 417 -23.38 -12.54 1.12
N ILE A 418 -22.52 -13.56 1.11
CA ILE A 418 -21.32 -13.56 0.27
C ILE A 418 -21.25 -14.94 -0.39
N LYS A 419 -21.74 -15.05 -1.63
CA LYS A 419 -21.38 -16.19 -2.47
C LYS A 419 -19.90 -16.07 -2.75
N GLU A 420 -19.14 -17.14 -2.52
CA GLU A 420 -17.77 -17.22 -3.02
C GLU A 420 -17.80 -16.95 -4.52
N LYS A 421 -17.36 -15.75 -4.92
CA LYS A 421 -17.40 -15.33 -6.32
C LYS A 421 -16.18 -15.95 -6.97
N LYS A 422 -16.36 -16.63 -8.10
CA LYS A 422 -15.22 -16.99 -8.94
C LYS A 422 -14.62 -15.70 -9.51
N VAL A 423 -13.32 -15.50 -9.30
CA VAL A 423 -12.61 -14.28 -9.74
C VAL A 423 -11.75 -14.63 -10.95
N VAL A 424 -11.93 -13.84 -12.01
CA VAL A 424 -11.33 -14.09 -13.31
C VAL A 424 -10.53 -12.89 -13.80
N ILE A 425 -9.57 -13.17 -14.68
CA ILE A 425 -8.78 -12.16 -15.40
C ILE A 425 -9.32 -12.06 -16.81
N THR A 426 -9.63 -10.86 -17.29
CA THR A 426 -10.31 -10.66 -18.57
C THR A 426 -9.60 -9.73 -19.56
N GLY A 427 -8.56 -9.03 -19.10
CA GLY A 427 -7.79 -8.13 -19.96
C GLY A 427 -6.39 -7.92 -19.43
N VAL A 428 -5.44 -7.74 -20.35
CA VAL A 428 -4.03 -7.54 -20.03
C VAL A 428 -3.39 -6.47 -20.90
N GLY A 429 -2.55 -5.64 -20.29
CA GLY A 429 -1.74 -4.64 -20.97
C GLY A 429 -0.41 -4.47 -20.25
N GLY A 430 0.67 -4.16 -20.98
CA GLY A 430 1.96 -4.02 -20.32
C GLY A 430 3.11 -3.60 -21.22
N LEU A 431 4.13 -3.10 -20.56
CA LEU A 431 5.43 -2.68 -21.06
C LEU A 431 6.46 -3.21 -20.07
N ALA A 432 7.58 -3.73 -20.51
CA ALA A 432 8.67 -4.13 -19.63
C ALA A 432 9.97 -4.11 -20.42
N GLY A 433 11.07 -3.74 -19.77
CA GLY A 433 12.40 -3.44 -20.34
C GLY A 433 12.58 -3.72 -21.83
N ASN A 434 13.00 -2.79 -22.67
CA ASN A 434 13.08 -2.91 -24.14
C ASN A 434 11.76 -3.23 -24.90
N SER A 435 10.65 -3.60 -24.25
CA SER A 435 9.37 -3.90 -24.90
C SER A 435 8.33 -2.79 -24.71
N SER A 436 7.65 -2.43 -25.79
CA SER A 436 6.67 -1.33 -25.86
C SER A 436 5.20 -1.80 -25.92
N ASN A 437 4.94 -3.10 -25.81
CA ASN A 437 3.58 -3.68 -25.80
C ASN A 437 3.64 -5.18 -25.46
N LEU A 438 2.46 -5.79 -25.28
CA LEU A 438 2.32 -7.21 -24.96
C LEU A 438 2.92 -8.15 -26.02
N LYS A 439 2.84 -7.81 -27.30
CA LYS A 439 3.42 -8.64 -28.37
C LYS A 439 4.94 -8.69 -28.26
N GLU A 440 5.58 -7.57 -27.99
CA GLU A 440 7.03 -7.51 -27.78
C GLU A 440 7.46 -8.24 -26.50
N ILE A 441 6.69 -8.14 -25.41
CA ILE A 441 6.91 -8.93 -24.19
C ILE A 441 6.90 -10.44 -24.53
N LYS A 442 5.89 -10.91 -25.28
CA LYS A 442 5.81 -12.30 -25.74
C LYS A 442 6.98 -12.67 -26.66
N ASP A 443 7.39 -11.78 -27.57
CA ASP A 443 8.55 -12.01 -28.43
C ASP A 443 9.85 -12.15 -27.62
N CYS A 444 10.01 -11.41 -26.52
CA CYS A 444 11.14 -11.58 -25.60
C CYS A 444 11.13 -12.94 -24.89
N MET A 445 9.94 -13.44 -24.53
CA MET A 445 9.77 -14.76 -23.91
C MET A 445 10.06 -15.92 -24.87
N PHE A 446 9.66 -15.82 -26.14
CA PHE A 446 9.62 -16.98 -27.06
C PHE A 446 10.52 -16.88 -28.29
N LYS A 447 10.98 -15.68 -28.68
CA LYS A 447 11.74 -15.46 -29.93
C LYS A 447 13.18 -15.04 -29.71
N GLY A 448 13.70 -15.18 -28.48
CA GLY A 448 15.08 -14.83 -28.13
C GLY A 448 15.40 -13.34 -28.23
N LYS A 449 14.39 -12.45 -28.23
CA LYS A 449 14.63 -11.00 -28.13
C LYS A 449 15.05 -10.65 -26.70
N SER A 450 16.09 -9.83 -26.55
CA SER A 450 16.57 -9.41 -25.23
C SER A 450 15.67 -8.33 -24.62
N GLY A 451 15.15 -8.58 -23.41
CA GLY A 451 14.43 -7.58 -22.61
C GLY A 451 15.36 -6.58 -21.89
N THR A 452 16.68 -6.79 -21.96
CA THR A 452 17.67 -5.86 -21.39
C THR A 452 18.71 -5.46 -22.42
N SER A 453 19.33 -4.30 -22.21
CA SER A 453 20.33 -3.76 -23.12
C SER A 453 21.45 -3.05 -22.37
N LYS A 454 22.61 -2.89 -23.01
CA LYS A 454 23.69 -2.06 -22.47
C LYS A 454 23.27 -0.61 -22.41
N ILE A 455 23.46 0.05 -21.29
CA ILE A 455 23.02 1.44 -21.13
C ILE A 455 24.21 2.39 -21.20
N LYS A 456 24.23 3.17 -22.28
CA LYS A 456 25.28 4.17 -22.58
C LYS A 456 25.10 5.48 -21.80
N GLN A 457 23.91 5.72 -21.26
CA GLN A 457 23.55 7.00 -20.65
C GLN A 457 24.28 7.24 -19.31
N TRP A 458 24.80 6.17 -18.70
CA TRP A 458 25.45 6.17 -17.38
C TRP A 458 26.95 5.87 -17.47
N ASN A 459 27.59 6.30 -18.57
CA ASN A 459 29.02 6.16 -18.86
C ASN A 459 29.86 6.39 -17.59
N ASP A 460 30.25 5.30 -16.90
CA ASP A 460 31.26 5.21 -15.81
C ASP A 460 30.80 4.60 -14.47
N ASN A 461 29.58 4.07 -14.28
CA ASN A 461 29.34 3.16 -13.13
C ASN A 461 29.84 1.74 -13.47
N PRO A 462 31.03 1.29 -13.01
CA PRO A 462 31.60 0.01 -13.42
C PRO A 462 30.82 -1.20 -12.89
N LYS A 463 29.83 -0.99 -12.01
CA LYS A 463 29.06 -2.03 -11.35
C LYS A 463 27.72 -2.34 -12.03
N CYS A 464 27.26 -1.50 -12.97
CA CYS A 464 26.02 -1.75 -13.71
C CYS A 464 26.15 -1.27 -15.16
N ILE A 465 26.22 -2.21 -16.10
CA ILE A 465 26.39 -1.90 -17.53
C ILE A 465 25.16 -2.24 -18.38
N GLN A 466 24.13 -2.86 -17.79
CA GLN A 466 22.89 -3.27 -18.47
C GLN A 466 21.67 -3.02 -17.57
N ALA A 467 20.53 -2.67 -18.19
CA ALA A 467 19.23 -2.72 -17.52
C ALA A 467 18.11 -2.97 -18.55
N GLY A 468 16.93 -3.35 -18.07
CA GLY A 468 15.70 -3.32 -18.86
C GLY A 468 15.11 -1.92 -18.87
N LYS A 469 15.14 -1.23 -20.02
CA LYS A 469 14.59 0.13 -20.17
C LYS A 469 13.47 0.15 -21.22
N ILE A 470 12.21 0.34 -20.82
CA ILE A 470 11.07 0.63 -21.69
C ILE A 470 11.46 1.75 -22.68
N PRO A 471 11.31 1.52 -23.99
CA PRO A 471 11.60 2.54 -25.00
C PRO A 471 10.69 3.77 -24.86
N GLU A 472 11.15 4.93 -25.29
CA GLU A 472 10.32 6.15 -25.30
C GLU A 472 9.06 5.94 -26.14
N GLN A 473 7.90 6.29 -25.57
CA GLN A 473 6.61 6.11 -26.22
C GLN A 473 6.07 7.44 -26.77
N ASN A 474 5.23 7.38 -27.81
CA ASN A 474 4.56 8.56 -28.34
C ASN A 474 3.29 8.92 -27.53
N TYR A 475 3.48 9.37 -26.28
CA TYR A 475 2.40 9.64 -25.34
C TYR A 475 1.39 10.69 -25.84
N ARG A 476 1.82 11.65 -26.67
CA ARG A 476 0.94 12.73 -27.18
C ARG A 476 -0.20 12.22 -28.07
N ARG A 477 -0.04 11.05 -28.69
CA ARG A 477 -1.10 10.41 -29.47
C ARG A 477 -2.10 9.62 -28.59
N LEU A 478 -1.76 9.40 -27.33
CA LEU A 478 -2.44 8.44 -26.46
C LEU A 478 -3.10 9.10 -25.25
N ILE A 479 -2.49 10.17 -24.73
CA ILE A 479 -2.90 10.89 -23.52
C ILE A 479 -3.13 12.36 -23.89
N HIS A 480 -4.23 12.92 -23.39
CA HIS A 480 -4.56 14.32 -23.63
C HIS A 480 -3.44 15.26 -23.13
N PRO A 481 -2.98 16.26 -23.92
CA PRO A 481 -1.81 17.10 -23.59
C PRO A 481 -1.86 17.76 -22.20
N ASN A 482 -3.05 18.19 -21.75
CA ASN A 482 -3.21 18.83 -20.44
C ASN A 482 -2.95 17.88 -19.26
N LEU A 483 -3.20 16.59 -19.41
CA LEU A 483 -2.92 15.57 -18.40
C LEU A 483 -1.46 15.13 -18.52
N LEU A 484 -1.00 14.85 -19.73
CA LEU A 484 0.35 14.37 -20.01
C LEU A 484 1.45 15.27 -19.40
N ARG A 485 1.30 16.60 -19.48
CA ARG A 485 2.29 17.56 -18.95
C ARG A 485 2.44 17.56 -17.42
N LYS A 486 1.54 16.87 -16.71
CA LYS A 486 1.49 16.80 -15.23
C LYS A 486 2.00 15.46 -14.69
N MET A 487 2.36 14.54 -15.58
CA MET A 487 2.71 13.16 -15.25
C MET A 487 4.22 12.95 -15.31
N ASP A 488 4.73 12.18 -14.36
CA ASP A 488 6.07 11.60 -14.39
C ASP A 488 6.11 10.33 -15.26
N SER A 489 7.26 9.63 -15.29
CA SER A 489 7.45 8.45 -16.15
C SER A 489 6.54 7.29 -15.74
N ILE A 490 6.57 6.93 -14.45
CA ILE A 490 5.78 5.83 -13.88
C ILE A 490 4.28 6.01 -14.14
N SER A 491 3.75 7.23 -13.99
CA SER A 491 2.32 7.51 -14.27
C SER A 491 1.98 7.38 -15.75
N LYS A 492 2.88 7.78 -16.67
CA LYS A 492 2.65 7.66 -18.12
C LYS A 492 2.58 6.21 -18.55
N HIS A 493 3.54 5.41 -18.07
CA HIS A 493 3.58 3.97 -18.29
C HIS A 493 2.31 3.29 -17.75
N ALA A 494 1.92 3.60 -16.50
CA ALA A 494 0.73 3.04 -15.88
C ALA A 494 -0.57 3.38 -16.64
N VAL A 495 -0.75 4.62 -17.11
CA VAL A 495 -1.92 4.98 -17.93
C VAL A 495 -1.93 4.22 -19.26
N LEU A 496 -0.77 3.99 -19.86
CA LEU A 496 -0.65 3.26 -21.12
C LEU A 496 -0.96 1.77 -20.97
N SER A 497 -0.44 1.12 -19.92
CA SER A 497 -0.74 -0.30 -19.65
C SER A 497 -2.23 -0.51 -19.37
N VAL A 498 -2.88 0.40 -18.63
CA VAL A 498 -4.34 0.37 -18.39
C VAL A 498 -5.12 0.50 -19.69
N LYS A 499 -4.71 1.42 -20.57
CA LYS A 499 -5.35 1.56 -21.88
C LYS A 499 -5.30 0.26 -22.69
N MET A 500 -4.13 -0.38 -22.73
CA MET A 500 -3.96 -1.67 -23.41
C MET A 500 -4.82 -2.77 -22.77
N ALA A 501 -4.91 -2.83 -21.43
CA ALA A 501 -5.73 -3.81 -20.74
C ALA A 501 -7.22 -3.61 -21.01
N ILE A 502 -7.70 -2.36 -21.02
CA ILE A 502 -9.07 -1.98 -21.38
C ILE A 502 -9.40 -2.40 -22.82
N GLU A 503 -8.52 -2.10 -23.77
CA GLU A 503 -8.69 -2.46 -25.19
C GLU A 503 -8.66 -3.98 -25.37
N ASN A 504 -7.73 -4.68 -24.73
CA ASN A 504 -7.60 -6.13 -24.82
C ASN A 504 -8.76 -6.88 -24.14
N GLY A 505 -9.25 -6.38 -23.00
CA GLY A 505 -10.34 -6.99 -22.25
C GLY A 505 -11.73 -6.50 -22.64
N ASN A 506 -11.85 -5.62 -23.64
CA ASN A 506 -13.10 -5.04 -24.10
C ASN A 506 -13.96 -4.42 -22.96
N LEU A 507 -13.31 -3.74 -22.01
CA LEU A 507 -14.00 -3.10 -20.89
C LEU A 507 -14.47 -1.69 -21.27
N LYS A 508 -15.78 -1.48 -21.30
CA LYS A 508 -16.34 -0.14 -21.52
C LYS A 508 -16.47 0.60 -20.19
N ILE A 509 -15.92 1.81 -20.11
CA ILE A 509 -16.07 2.69 -18.94
C ILE A 509 -16.95 3.88 -19.32
N ASP A 510 -18.07 4.05 -18.62
CA ASP A 510 -19.01 5.14 -18.84
C ASP A 510 -19.65 5.65 -17.54
N LYS A 511 -20.65 6.53 -17.65
CA LYS A 511 -21.28 7.18 -16.49
C LYS A 511 -22.02 6.20 -15.57
N ASN A 512 -22.37 5.00 -16.04
CA ASN A 512 -23.18 4.03 -15.30
C ASN A 512 -22.33 3.04 -14.48
N ASN A 513 -21.04 2.93 -14.77
CA ASN A 513 -20.16 1.96 -14.11
C ASN A 513 -18.84 2.54 -13.58
N ARG A 514 -18.47 3.77 -13.94
CA ARG A 514 -17.18 4.34 -13.52
C ARG A 514 -17.00 4.45 -12.01
N ASP A 515 -18.07 4.51 -11.23
CA ASP A 515 -18.07 4.51 -9.76
C ASP A 515 -18.07 3.09 -9.16
N LYS A 516 -18.21 2.06 -9.99
CA LYS A 516 -18.18 0.63 -9.61
C LYS A 516 -16.89 -0.09 -10.03
N ILE A 517 -16.01 0.60 -10.75
CA ILE A 517 -14.70 0.05 -11.15
C ILE A 517 -13.65 0.58 -10.18
N GLY A 518 -12.90 -0.32 -9.53
CA GLY A 518 -11.80 0.04 -8.66
C GLY A 518 -10.44 0.03 -9.35
N ILE A 519 -9.45 0.66 -8.74
CA ILE A 519 -8.03 0.62 -9.15
C ILE A 519 -7.18 0.23 -7.94
N ILE A 520 -6.42 -0.86 -8.06
CA ILE A 520 -5.36 -1.18 -7.10
C ILE A 520 -4.04 -0.97 -7.82
N PHE A 521 -3.31 0.08 -7.43
CA PHE A 521 -1.98 0.37 -7.96
C PHE A 521 -0.90 -0.20 -7.04
N ALA A 522 0.21 -0.66 -7.61
CA ALA A 522 1.36 -1.15 -6.86
C ALA A 522 2.69 -0.70 -7.47
N THR A 523 3.65 -0.44 -6.60
CA THR A 523 5.03 -0.11 -6.98
C THR A 523 6.00 -0.61 -5.92
N GLY A 524 7.17 -1.09 -6.32
CA GLY A 524 8.13 -1.70 -5.41
C GLY A 524 9.02 -0.65 -4.75
N THR A 525 9.39 0.39 -5.50
CA THR A 525 10.30 1.46 -5.07
C THR A 525 9.67 2.84 -5.12
N GLY A 526 8.59 3.03 -5.88
CA GLY A 526 7.95 4.33 -6.04
C GLY A 526 8.62 5.25 -7.05
N PRO A 527 8.21 6.53 -7.09
CA PRO A 527 8.72 7.53 -8.03
C PRO A 527 10.06 8.12 -7.56
N VAL A 528 11.06 7.28 -7.30
CA VAL A 528 12.36 7.69 -6.71
C VAL A 528 13.04 8.76 -7.57
N GLY A 529 12.93 8.68 -8.90
CA GLY A 529 13.50 9.70 -9.79
C GLY A 529 12.86 11.08 -9.58
N THR A 530 11.55 11.13 -9.37
CA THR A 530 10.83 12.37 -9.05
C THR A 530 11.18 12.88 -7.65
N VAL A 531 11.27 11.98 -6.66
CA VAL A 531 11.65 12.30 -5.27
C VAL A 531 13.05 12.92 -5.22
N GLU A 532 14.02 12.28 -5.86
CA GLU A 532 15.39 12.75 -5.93
C GLU A 532 15.48 14.09 -6.68
N SER A 533 14.79 14.24 -7.82
CA SER A 533 14.76 15.50 -8.57
C SER A 533 14.20 16.66 -7.74
N PHE A 534 13.16 16.40 -6.94
CA PHE A 534 12.59 17.40 -6.05
C PHE A 534 13.57 17.77 -4.93
N ASN A 535 14.15 16.76 -4.25
CA ASN A 535 15.13 16.98 -3.18
C ASN A 535 16.38 17.71 -3.67
N ARG A 536 16.88 17.40 -4.87
CA ARG A 536 18.05 18.07 -5.47
C ARG A 536 17.86 19.56 -5.58
N ILE A 537 16.70 20.00 -6.08
CA ILE A 537 16.36 21.43 -6.18
C ILE A 537 16.34 22.05 -4.77
N VAL A 538 15.67 21.41 -3.81
CA VAL A 538 15.58 21.93 -2.44
C VAL A 538 16.96 22.03 -1.76
N ILE A 539 17.83 21.03 -1.94
CA ILE A 539 19.16 20.97 -1.33
C ILE A 539 20.12 21.99 -1.96
N GLN A 540 20.08 22.18 -3.28
CA GLN A 540 21.02 23.04 -3.99
C GLN A 540 20.59 24.51 -4.04
N GLU A 541 19.28 24.76 -4.21
CA GLU A 541 18.73 26.09 -4.47
C GLU A 541 17.85 26.62 -3.33
N GLY A 542 17.56 25.79 -2.32
CA GLY A 542 16.73 26.15 -1.16
C GLY A 542 15.24 25.89 -1.36
N VAL A 543 14.47 26.06 -0.28
CA VAL A 543 13.03 25.70 -0.24
C VAL A 543 12.18 26.56 -1.17
N LYS A 544 12.56 27.82 -1.41
CA LYS A 544 11.85 28.72 -2.34
C LYS A 544 11.89 28.25 -3.80
N ALA A 545 12.91 27.48 -4.17
CA ALA A 545 13.05 26.92 -5.51
C ALA A 545 12.26 25.61 -5.70
N ALA A 546 11.69 25.04 -4.62
CA ALA A 546 10.96 23.78 -4.65
C ALA A 546 9.90 23.75 -5.77
N ASN A 547 9.96 22.70 -6.60
CA ASN A 547 9.14 22.63 -7.80
C ASN A 547 7.75 22.07 -7.49
N ALA A 548 6.76 22.97 -7.40
CA ALA A 548 5.35 22.64 -7.15
C ALA A 548 4.71 21.68 -8.17
N LYS A 549 5.30 21.49 -9.36
CA LYS A 549 4.82 20.52 -10.36
C LYS A 549 5.35 19.12 -10.12
N LEU A 550 6.50 18.98 -9.48
CA LEU A 550 7.10 17.67 -9.17
C LEU A 550 6.48 17.08 -7.91
N PHE A 551 6.26 17.88 -6.88
CA PHE A 551 5.79 17.40 -5.56
C PHE A 551 4.53 16.52 -5.62
N PRO A 552 3.47 16.84 -6.39
CA PRO A 552 2.31 15.95 -6.50
C PRO A 552 2.60 14.55 -7.06
N ASN A 553 3.75 14.35 -7.69
CA ASN A 553 4.21 13.06 -8.23
C ASN A 553 5.29 12.39 -7.34
N THR A 554 5.65 12.97 -6.18
CA THR A 554 6.57 12.30 -5.22
C THR A 554 5.86 11.30 -4.33
N VAL A 555 4.53 11.27 -4.33
CA VAL A 555 3.71 10.35 -3.55
C VAL A 555 3.41 9.06 -4.33
N MET A 556 3.40 7.92 -3.64
CA MET A 556 3.22 6.60 -4.25
C MET A 556 1.90 6.47 -5.04
N ASN A 557 0.84 7.13 -4.57
CA ASN A 557 -0.50 7.05 -5.15
C ASN A 557 -0.75 8.00 -6.33
N ALA A 558 0.25 8.77 -6.78
CA ALA A 558 0.11 9.70 -7.89
C ALA A 558 -0.35 9.01 -9.19
N ALA A 559 0.25 7.85 -9.51
CA ALA A 559 -0.08 7.08 -10.71
C ALA A 559 -1.55 6.61 -10.70
N ALA A 560 -2.06 6.13 -9.57
CA ALA A 560 -3.48 5.75 -9.41
C ALA A 560 -4.42 6.95 -9.64
N GLY A 561 -4.06 8.13 -9.13
CA GLY A 561 -4.80 9.38 -9.38
C GLY A 561 -4.81 9.75 -10.86
N HIS A 562 -3.68 9.61 -11.56
CA HIS A 562 -3.60 9.87 -13.00
C HIS A 562 -4.41 8.87 -13.84
N ILE A 563 -4.44 7.60 -13.46
CA ILE A 563 -5.31 6.59 -14.08
C ILE A 563 -6.79 7.02 -13.92
N SER A 564 -7.19 7.34 -12.69
CA SER A 564 -8.55 7.83 -12.39
C SER A 564 -8.93 9.04 -13.24
N LEU A 565 -8.03 10.02 -13.38
CA LEU A 565 -8.24 11.23 -14.17
C LEU A 565 -8.41 10.97 -15.68
N ASN A 566 -7.62 10.05 -16.23
CA ASN A 566 -7.63 9.73 -17.66
C ASN A 566 -8.87 8.91 -18.06
N PHE A 567 -9.27 7.94 -17.24
CA PHE A 567 -10.37 7.03 -17.54
C PHE A 567 -11.68 7.38 -16.82
N LYS A 568 -11.68 8.44 -16.01
CA LYS A 568 -12.83 8.91 -15.20
C LYS A 568 -13.35 7.87 -14.21
N ILE A 569 -12.48 6.98 -13.74
CA ILE A 569 -12.78 5.95 -12.76
C ILE A 569 -12.90 6.59 -11.37
N LYS A 570 -14.02 6.32 -10.70
CA LYS A 570 -14.47 6.95 -9.45
C LYS A 570 -14.71 5.95 -8.30
N GLY A 571 -14.56 4.66 -8.57
CA GLY A 571 -14.67 3.61 -7.56
C GLY A 571 -13.47 3.58 -6.61
N PRO A 572 -13.32 2.49 -5.83
CA PRO A 572 -12.26 2.32 -4.86
C PRO A 572 -10.86 2.49 -5.44
N THR A 573 -9.99 3.20 -4.72
CA THR A 573 -8.58 3.33 -5.11
C THR A 573 -7.65 3.05 -3.94
N SER A 574 -6.65 2.21 -4.18
CA SER A 574 -5.61 1.88 -3.22
C SER A 574 -4.24 1.81 -3.88
N THR A 575 -3.19 2.04 -3.09
CA THR A 575 -1.79 1.95 -3.53
C THR A 575 -0.99 1.09 -2.56
N ILE A 576 -0.28 0.11 -3.09
CA ILE A 576 0.53 -0.84 -2.31
C ILE A 576 2.03 -0.64 -2.62
N SER A 577 2.87 -0.70 -1.60
CA SER A 577 4.33 -0.68 -1.78
C SER A 577 5.06 -1.59 -0.79
N CYS A 578 5.11 -2.87 -1.13
CA CYS A 578 5.73 -3.97 -0.37
C CYS A 578 6.97 -4.54 -1.06
N GLY A 579 7.68 -3.74 -1.86
CA GLY A 579 8.79 -4.25 -2.67
C GLY A 579 8.35 -5.27 -3.73
N GLY A 580 9.06 -6.39 -3.84
CA GLY A 580 8.89 -7.39 -4.91
C GLY A 580 7.55 -8.15 -4.90
N VAL A 581 6.84 -8.20 -3.77
CA VAL A 581 5.53 -8.88 -3.68
C VAL A 581 4.35 -8.00 -4.09
N SER A 582 4.57 -6.69 -4.29
CA SER A 582 3.47 -5.71 -4.36
C SER A 582 2.45 -5.99 -5.46
N GLY A 583 2.88 -6.53 -6.62
CA GLY A 583 1.95 -6.88 -7.71
C GLY A 583 0.98 -8.00 -7.33
N ILE A 584 1.45 -9.05 -6.66
CA ILE A 584 0.60 -10.15 -6.17
C ILE A 584 -0.23 -9.70 -4.97
N SER A 585 0.33 -8.86 -4.09
CA SER A 585 -0.42 -8.18 -3.02
C SER A 585 -1.60 -7.36 -3.57
N ALA A 586 -1.40 -6.65 -4.70
CA ALA A 586 -2.45 -5.88 -5.35
C ALA A 586 -3.53 -6.75 -5.99
N LEU A 587 -3.12 -7.86 -6.60
CA LEU A 587 -4.05 -8.86 -7.12
C LEU A 587 -4.89 -9.46 -5.99
N TYR A 588 -4.27 -9.79 -4.85
CA TYR A 588 -5.00 -10.26 -3.66
C TYR A 588 -5.96 -9.21 -3.12
N TYR A 589 -5.57 -7.93 -3.02
CA TYR A 589 -6.49 -6.92 -2.49
C TYR A 589 -7.71 -6.74 -3.42
N ALA A 590 -7.52 -6.72 -4.74
CA ALA A 590 -8.65 -6.73 -5.68
C ALA A 590 -9.54 -7.97 -5.50
N TYR A 591 -8.94 -9.17 -5.37
CA TYR A 591 -9.67 -10.40 -5.10
C TYR A 591 -10.48 -10.30 -3.81
N ALA A 592 -9.85 -9.89 -2.71
CA ALA A 592 -10.48 -9.77 -1.39
C ALA A 592 -11.66 -8.79 -1.42
N MET A 593 -11.53 -7.65 -2.11
CA MET A 593 -12.63 -6.70 -2.27
C MET A 593 -13.77 -7.24 -3.14
N ILE A 594 -13.48 -8.03 -4.18
CA ILE A 594 -14.52 -8.68 -4.99
C ILE A 594 -15.30 -9.68 -4.16
N GLN A 595 -14.62 -10.43 -3.28
CA GLN A 595 -15.26 -11.34 -2.34
C GLN A 595 -16.07 -10.59 -1.28
N SER A 596 -15.53 -9.52 -0.67
CA SER A 596 -16.11 -8.90 0.52
C SER A 596 -17.06 -7.72 0.26
N SER A 597 -17.29 -7.33 -1.00
CA SER A 597 -18.05 -6.12 -1.32
C SER A 597 -18.90 -6.20 -2.59
N ASP A 598 -19.65 -5.12 -2.84
CA ASP A 598 -20.46 -4.90 -4.04
C ASP A 598 -19.64 -4.53 -5.29
N TYR A 599 -18.30 -4.45 -5.19
CA TYR A 599 -17.44 -4.14 -6.32
C TYR A 599 -17.03 -5.42 -7.05
N ASP A 600 -17.43 -5.54 -8.30
CA ASP A 600 -17.17 -6.74 -9.10
C ASP A 600 -16.03 -6.57 -10.11
N THR A 601 -15.45 -5.38 -10.25
CA THR A 601 -14.43 -5.12 -11.29
C THR A 601 -13.34 -4.19 -10.78
N PHE A 602 -12.10 -4.63 -10.90
CA PHE A 602 -10.90 -3.87 -10.55
C PHE A 602 -9.90 -3.89 -11.71
N ILE A 603 -9.16 -2.79 -11.83
CA ILE A 603 -7.95 -2.74 -12.66
C ILE A 603 -6.76 -2.79 -11.71
N VAL A 604 -6.02 -3.89 -11.74
CA VAL A 604 -4.79 -4.09 -10.96
C VAL A 604 -3.61 -3.64 -11.81
N VAL A 605 -2.84 -2.67 -11.33
CA VAL A 605 -1.78 -2.03 -12.12
C VAL A 605 -0.49 -1.98 -11.32
N THR A 606 0.61 -2.43 -11.90
CA THR A 606 1.95 -2.16 -11.38
C THR A 606 2.69 -1.17 -12.25
N ALA A 607 3.59 -0.39 -11.65
CA ALA A 607 4.62 0.31 -12.39
C ALA A 607 5.88 0.49 -11.53
N ASP A 608 7.04 0.30 -12.16
CA ASP A 608 8.36 0.44 -11.57
C ASP A 608 9.29 1.07 -12.61
N GLU A 609 10.19 1.93 -12.16
CA GLU A 609 11.13 2.68 -13.00
C GLU A 609 12.58 2.29 -12.72
N VAL A 610 13.42 2.44 -13.74
CA VAL A 610 14.88 2.37 -13.61
C VAL A 610 15.48 3.69 -14.06
N ASN A 611 16.19 4.33 -13.15
CA ASN A 611 16.81 5.64 -13.31
C ASN A 611 18.12 5.71 -12.53
N ASP A 612 18.84 6.82 -12.68
CA ASP A 612 20.17 7.02 -12.10
C ASP A 612 20.14 6.85 -10.56
N PRO A 613 19.20 7.45 -9.80
CA PRO A 613 19.09 7.20 -8.35
C PRO A 613 18.93 5.74 -7.95
N ILE A 614 18.08 5.00 -8.66
CA ILE A 614 17.85 3.58 -8.38
C ILE A 614 19.13 2.78 -8.67
N ILE A 615 19.82 3.04 -9.77
CA ILE A 615 21.06 2.34 -10.14
C ILE A 615 22.19 2.65 -9.15
N GLU A 616 22.40 3.94 -8.84
CA GLU A 616 23.44 4.39 -7.92
C GLU A 616 23.26 3.80 -6.53
N GLY A 617 22.04 3.86 -5.97
CA GLY A 617 21.73 3.25 -4.68
C GLY A 617 22.01 1.74 -4.66
N HIS A 618 21.47 0.99 -5.62
CA HIS A 618 21.67 -0.46 -5.65
C HIS A 618 23.12 -0.88 -5.95
N SER A 619 23.93 -0.02 -6.61
CA SER A 619 25.36 -0.29 -6.86
C SER A 619 26.22 -0.27 -5.59
N LYS A 620 25.72 0.31 -4.50
CA LYS A 620 26.34 0.29 -3.17
C LYS A 620 26.08 -1.03 -2.45
N ILE A 621 24.97 -1.70 -2.74
CA ILE A 621 24.66 -3.00 -2.15
C ILE A 621 25.62 -4.05 -2.72
N LYS A 622 26.54 -4.53 -1.88
CA LYS A 622 27.59 -5.47 -2.26
C LYS A 622 27.01 -6.75 -2.89
N ARG A 623 27.48 -7.07 -4.10
CA ARG A 623 27.07 -8.25 -4.91
C ARG A 623 25.59 -8.27 -5.31
N TYR A 624 24.89 -7.15 -5.19
CA TYR A 624 23.52 -7.06 -5.65
C TYR A 624 23.44 -7.01 -7.17
N LEU A 625 24.09 -6.03 -7.79
CA LEU A 625 24.13 -5.87 -9.24
C LEU A 625 25.25 -6.71 -9.88
N THR A 626 24.98 -7.21 -11.09
CA THR A 626 25.98 -7.86 -11.95
C THR A 626 26.30 -7.03 -13.18
N THR A 627 27.52 -7.21 -13.70
CA THR A 627 27.94 -6.69 -15.01
C THR A 627 27.76 -7.73 -16.13
N GLU A 628 27.40 -8.96 -15.80
CA GLU A 628 27.06 -10.01 -16.76
C GLU A 628 25.56 -10.02 -17.08
N ASN A 629 25.14 -10.90 -18.00
CA ASN A 629 23.72 -11.20 -18.14
C ASN A 629 23.19 -11.83 -16.84
N ILE A 630 21.97 -11.50 -16.46
CA ILE A 630 21.24 -12.14 -15.35
C ILE A 630 21.04 -13.63 -15.62
N ARG A 631 21.29 -14.47 -14.60
CA ARG A 631 21.20 -15.95 -14.71
C ARG A 631 20.53 -16.57 -13.47
N PRO A 632 19.20 -16.46 -13.33
CA PRO A 632 18.49 -17.05 -12.20
C PRO A 632 18.77 -18.55 -12.09
N PHE A 633 18.98 -19.03 -10.86
CA PHE A 633 19.35 -20.42 -10.51
C PHE A 633 20.70 -20.94 -11.03
N ASP A 634 21.48 -20.16 -11.79
CA ASP A 634 22.79 -20.59 -12.26
C ASP A 634 23.79 -20.73 -11.11
N CYS A 635 24.61 -21.78 -11.15
CA CYS A 635 25.61 -22.06 -10.12
C CYS A 635 26.64 -20.93 -9.94
N ASN A 636 26.88 -20.14 -10.99
CA ASN A 636 27.89 -19.09 -11.06
C ASN A 636 27.27 -17.70 -11.23
N SER A 637 25.99 -17.51 -10.92
CA SER A 637 25.38 -16.18 -10.99
C SER A 637 26.02 -15.21 -10.00
N SER A 638 26.24 -13.96 -10.46
CA SER A 638 27.00 -12.94 -9.73
C SER A 638 26.15 -11.77 -9.23
N GLY A 639 24.84 -11.77 -9.48
CA GLY A 639 23.90 -10.72 -9.08
C GLY A 639 22.71 -10.61 -10.02
N THR A 640 21.96 -9.52 -9.88
CA THR A 640 20.81 -9.16 -10.73
C THR A 640 21.11 -7.97 -11.64
N ILE A 641 20.22 -7.72 -12.59
CA ILE A 641 20.13 -6.46 -13.34
C ILE A 641 18.77 -5.84 -13.07
N LEU A 642 18.70 -4.51 -12.97
CA LEU A 642 17.42 -3.84 -12.76
C LEU A 642 16.63 -3.75 -14.06
N GLY A 643 15.31 -3.71 -13.95
CA GLY A 643 14.40 -3.54 -15.07
C GLY A 643 13.26 -2.61 -14.72
N GLU A 644 12.81 -1.82 -15.69
CA GLU A 644 11.56 -1.07 -15.57
C GLU A 644 10.40 -1.84 -16.19
N GLY A 645 9.20 -1.63 -15.65
CA GLY A 645 8.03 -2.40 -16.04
C GLY A 645 6.73 -1.73 -15.63
N THR A 646 5.67 -2.01 -16.38
CA THR A 646 4.30 -1.77 -15.97
C THR A 646 3.39 -2.86 -16.56
N VAL A 647 2.49 -3.39 -15.75
CA VAL A 647 1.48 -4.34 -16.21
C VAL A 647 0.15 -3.95 -15.59
N ALA A 648 -0.92 -4.02 -16.38
CA ALA A 648 -2.29 -3.84 -15.94
C ALA A 648 -3.10 -5.09 -16.29
N PHE A 649 -3.87 -5.58 -15.32
CA PHE A 649 -4.87 -6.62 -15.49
C PHE A 649 -6.25 -6.11 -15.13
N ILE A 650 -7.26 -6.53 -15.88
CA ILE A 650 -8.66 -6.42 -15.45
C ILE A 650 -9.00 -7.71 -14.70
N VAL A 651 -9.43 -7.53 -13.45
CA VAL A 651 -9.79 -8.60 -12.51
C VAL A 651 -11.23 -8.36 -12.10
N GLU A 652 -12.08 -9.35 -12.28
CA GLU A 652 -13.51 -9.18 -12.02
C GLU A 652 -14.17 -10.48 -11.58
N SER A 653 -15.39 -10.41 -11.04
CA SER A 653 -16.19 -11.62 -10.82
C SER A 653 -16.54 -12.25 -12.18
N GLU A 654 -16.61 -13.58 -12.22
CA GLU A 654 -17.02 -14.33 -13.42
C GLU A 654 -18.38 -13.84 -13.93
N GLU A 655 -19.32 -13.56 -13.02
CA GLU A 655 -20.62 -13.01 -13.38
C GLU A 655 -20.51 -11.66 -14.10
N ALA A 656 -19.69 -10.74 -13.60
CA ALA A 656 -19.47 -9.45 -14.26
C ALA A 656 -18.81 -9.61 -15.65
N ALA A 657 -17.84 -10.52 -15.76
CA ALA A 657 -17.19 -10.85 -17.02
C ALA A 657 -18.18 -11.38 -18.06
N LEU A 658 -18.98 -12.37 -17.68
CA LEU A 658 -19.97 -12.99 -18.56
C LEU A 658 -21.06 -11.98 -18.98
N ASN A 659 -21.56 -11.16 -18.04
CA ASN A 659 -22.59 -10.15 -18.30
C ASN A 659 -22.18 -9.13 -19.37
N ARG A 660 -20.88 -8.79 -19.45
CA ARG A 660 -20.35 -7.89 -20.47
C ARG A 660 -19.71 -8.60 -21.66
N SER A 661 -19.83 -9.93 -21.76
CA SER A 661 -19.16 -10.77 -22.77
C SER A 661 -17.65 -10.54 -22.83
N GLY A 662 -17.02 -10.44 -21.65
CA GLY A 662 -15.58 -10.31 -21.48
C GLY A 662 -14.85 -11.60 -21.88
N ASN A 663 -13.67 -11.46 -22.46
CA ASN A 663 -12.81 -12.59 -22.79
C ASN A 663 -12.10 -13.08 -21.53
N ILE A 664 -12.52 -14.21 -20.97
CA ILE A 664 -11.89 -14.74 -19.76
C ILE A 664 -10.58 -15.44 -20.11
N LEU A 665 -9.48 -14.93 -19.57
CA LEU A 665 -8.11 -15.40 -19.82
C LEU A 665 -7.67 -16.47 -18.81
N ALA A 666 -8.05 -16.30 -17.55
CA ALA A 666 -7.67 -17.19 -16.45
C ALA A 666 -8.56 -16.99 -15.23
N GLU A 667 -8.49 -17.93 -14.30
CA GLU A 667 -9.11 -17.90 -12.98
C GLU A 667 -8.04 -17.70 -11.89
N VAL A 668 -8.35 -16.87 -10.90
CA VAL A 668 -7.55 -16.72 -9.69
C VAL A 668 -8.09 -17.69 -8.64
N LYS A 669 -7.32 -18.74 -8.30
CA LYS A 669 -7.82 -19.86 -7.49
C LYS A 669 -7.47 -19.77 -6.01
N GLY A 670 -6.28 -19.26 -5.68
CA GLY A 670 -5.87 -19.18 -4.27
C GLY A 670 -4.57 -18.44 -4.05
N PHE A 671 -4.38 -17.93 -2.83
CA PHE A 671 -3.29 -17.11 -2.35
C PHE A 671 -2.75 -17.64 -1.02
N GLY A 672 -1.43 -17.66 -0.91
CA GLY A 672 -0.74 -17.77 0.36
C GLY A 672 0.10 -16.53 0.60
N LEU A 673 -0.15 -15.89 1.73
CA LEU A 673 0.47 -14.63 2.13
C LEU A 673 1.14 -14.87 3.49
N THR A 674 2.45 -14.78 3.53
CA THR A 674 3.22 -15.05 4.76
C THR A 674 4.39 -14.08 4.87
N SER A 675 4.97 -14.04 6.05
CA SER A 675 6.18 -13.30 6.34
C SER A 675 7.08 -14.05 7.31
N ASP A 676 8.29 -13.56 7.52
CA ASP A 676 9.16 -14.02 8.60
C ASP A 676 9.79 -12.85 9.36
N ASP A 677 10.62 -13.19 10.35
CA ASP A 677 11.29 -12.28 11.27
C ASP A 677 12.73 -11.92 10.83
N SER A 678 13.01 -11.99 9.52
CA SER A 678 14.33 -11.68 8.97
C SER A 678 14.74 -10.23 9.23
N LYS A 679 16.06 -10.01 9.25
CA LYS A 679 16.61 -8.65 9.22
C LYS A 679 16.23 -7.96 7.91
N ILE A 680 16.11 -6.64 7.96
CA ILE A 680 15.91 -5.83 6.76
C ILE A 680 17.04 -6.13 5.76
N GLY A 681 16.69 -6.32 4.49
CA GLY A 681 17.64 -6.69 3.44
C GLY A 681 17.97 -8.19 3.36
N ASP A 682 17.44 -9.03 4.24
CA ASP A 682 17.69 -10.48 4.28
C ASP A 682 16.39 -11.30 4.17
N LEU A 683 16.52 -12.63 4.10
CA LEU A 683 15.45 -13.63 4.10
C LEU A 683 15.78 -14.77 5.06
N SER A 684 14.78 -15.53 5.52
CA SER A 684 15.03 -16.71 6.32
C SER A 684 15.78 -17.75 5.49
N HIS A 685 16.97 -18.14 5.95
CA HIS A 685 17.82 -19.11 5.25
C HIS A 685 17.13 -20.47 5.00
N LEU A 686 16.17 -20.84 5.85
CA LEU A 686 15.40 -22.08 5.67
C LEU A 686 14.24 -21.93 4.68
N GLY A 687 13.72 -20.70 4.49
CA GLY A 687 12.60 -20.43 3.60
C GLY A 687 11.28 -21.07 4.06
N LYS A 688 11.08 -21.31 5.36
CA LYS A 688 9.87 -21.99 5.86
C LYS A 688 8.58 -21.19 5.63
N ALA A 689 8.62 -19.87 5.84
CA ALA A 689 7.46 -19.02 5.55
C ALA A 689 7.16 -19.01 4.04
N TRP A 690 8.20 -18.93 3.20
CA TRP A 690 8.04 -19.02 1.76
C TRP A 690 7.48 -20.38 1.29
N GLU A 691 7.89 -21.48 1.92
CA GLU A 691 7.29 -22.80 1.69
C GLU A 691 5.80 -22.80 2.08
N GLU A 692 5.48 -22.24 3.24
CA GLU A 692 4.12 -22.13 3.74
C GLU A 692 3.24 -21.27 2.83
N SER A 693 3.77 -20.19 2.22
CA SER A 693 3.00 -19.39 1.25
C SER A 693 2.57 -20.24 0.05
N MET A 694 3.43 -21.13 -0.46
CA MET A 694 3.06 -22.03 -1.55
C MET A 694 1.99 -23.02 -1.12
N ARG A 695 2.12 -23.60 0.09
CA ARG A 695 1.13 -24.55 0.64
C ARG A 695 -0.23 -23.90 0.86
N LEU A 696 -0.28 -22.72 1.44
CA LEU A 696 -1.52 -21.98 1.68
C LEU A 696 -2.24 -21.60 0.38
N ALA A 697 -1.48 -21.21 -0.66
CA ALA A 697 -2.06 -20.90 -1.97
C ALA A 697 -2.73 -22.12 -2.60
N MET A 698 -2.07 -23.30 -2.53
CA MET A 698 -2.62 -24.57 -3.00
C MET A 698 -3.81 -25.04 -2.14
N GLN A 699 -3.74 -24.86 -0.82
CA GLN A 699 -4.80 -25.21 0.10
C GLN A 699 -6.09 -24.40 -0.19
N GLU A 700 -5.98 -23.08 -0.38
CA GLU A 700 -7.15 -22.27 -0.75
C GLU A 700 -7.67 -22.64 -2.14
N ALA A 701 -6.77 -22.91 -3.09
CA ALA A 701 -7.15 -23.37 -4.42
C ALA A 701 -7.74 -24.80 -4.45
N MET A 702 -7.69 -25.52 -3.33
CA MET A 702 -8.08 -26.94 -3.20
C MET A 702 -7.36 -27.85 -4.19
N ILE A 703 -6.07 -27.61 -4.39
CA ILE A 703 -5.21 -28.28 -5.38
C ILE A 703 -4.03 -28.96 -4.66
N SER A 704 -3.64 -30.15 -5.08
CA SER A 704 -2.45 -30.82 -4.55
C SER A 704 -1.17 -30.37 -5.25
N PRO A 705 0.03 -30.56 -4.65
CA PRO A 705 1.29 -30.21 -5.32
C PRO A 705 1.48 -30.87 -6.69
N GLU A 706 0.95 -32.08 -6.89
CA GLU A 706 1.03 -32.84 -8.14
C GLU A 706 0.17 -32.27 -9.28
N GLU A 707 -0.80 -31.43 -8.95
CA GLU A 707 -1.70 -30.77 -9.90
C GLU A 707 -1.15 -29.41 -10.39
N ILE A 708 -0.02 -28.95 -9.85
CA ILE A 708 0.70 -27.77 -10.35
C ILE A 708 1.62 -28.21 -11.49
N GLU A 709 1.38 -27.70 -12.70
CA GLU A 709 2.11 -28.10 -13.91
C GLU A 709 3.15 -27.06 -14.35
N TYR A 710 3.18 -25.89 -13.69
CA TYR A 710 4.16 -24.84 -13.96
C TYR A 710 4.38 -23.94 -12.74
N ILE A 711 5.64 -23.67 -12.42
CA ILE A 711 6.03 -22.68 -11.40
C ILE A 711 6.77 -21.53 -12.06
N CYS A 712 6.23 -20.32 -11.93
CA CYS A 712 6.93 -19.09 -12.26
C CYS A 712 7.61 -18.56 -10.99
N ALA A 713 8.92 -18.79 -10.89
CA ALA A 713 9.74 -18.49 -9.73
C ALA A 713 10.06 -16.99 -9.59
N ALA A 714 10.36 -16.58 -8.37
CA ALA A 714 10.76 -15.22 -8.03
C ALA A 714 12.26 -14.95 -8.27
N ALA A 715 13.06 -15.98 -8.55
CA ALA A 715 14.50 -15.92 -8.70
C ALA A 715 14.98 -14.77 -9.59
N ASN A 716 16.01 -14.07 -9.11
CA ASN A 716 16.52 -12.84 -9.73
C ASN A 716 18.02 -12.92 -10.06
N GLY A 717 18.64 -14.10 -9.93
CA GLY A 717 20.07 -14.29 -10.18
C GLY A 717 20.94 -14.01 -8.97
N HIS A 718 20.41 -13.51 -7.86
CA HIS A 718 21.20 -13.39 -6.64
C HIS A 718 21.35 -14.77 -6.00
N THR A 719 22.56 -15.35 -6.09
CA THR A 719 22.86 -16.74 -5.69
C THR A 719 22.38 -17.11 -4.29
N TYR A 720 22.38 -16.18 -3.33
CA TYR A 720 21.88 -16.46 -1.98
C TYR A 720 20.36 -16.66 -1.94
N PHE A 721 19.59 -15.78 -2.60
CA PHE A 721 18.12 -15.83 -2.59
C PHE A 721 17.60 -16.95 -3.49
N ASP A 722 18.16 -17.11 -4.69
CA ASP A 722 17.79 -18.18 -5.62
C ASP A 722 18.01 -19.57 -4.99
N ARG A 723 19.05 -19.73 -4.15
CA ARG A 723 19.28 -20.98 -3.41
C ARG A 723 18.23 -21.26 -2.35
N ILE A 724 17.66 -20.23 -1.73
CA ILE A 724 16.56 -20.40 -0.76
C ILE A 724 15.33 -20.88 -1.52
N GLU A 725 14.97 -20.20 -2.62
CA GLU A 725 13.81 -20.57 -3.44
C GLU A 725 13.97 -21.97 -4.06
N GLU A 726 15.15 -22.31 -4.60
CA GLU A 726 15.45 -23.65 -5.14
C GLU A 726 15.17 -24.74 -4.11
N ARG A 727 15.58 -24.55 -2.85
CA ARG A 727 15.31 -25.50 -1.76
C ARG A 727 13.84 -25.53 -1.35
N VAL A 728 13.14 -24.40 -1.43
CA VAL A 728 11.70 -24.34 -1.10
C VAL A 728 10.92 -25.12 -2.16
N ILE A 729 11.17 -24.87 -3.45
CA ILE A 729 10.54 -25.57 -4.55
C ILE A 729 10.85 -27.08 -4.48
N GLU A 730 12.12 -27.45 -4.27
CA GLU A 730 12.54 -28.86 -4.13
C GLU A 730 11.77 -29.58 -3.01
N ARG A 731 11.55 -28.93 -1.86
CA ARG A 731 10.80 -29.54 -0.74
C ARG A 731 9.30 -29.64 -1.02
N THR A 732 8.71 -28.67 -1.72
CA THR A 732 7.27 -28.64 -1.96
C THR A 732 6.85 -29.50 -3.15
N PHE A 733 7.65 -29.53 -4.23
CA PHE A 733 7.29 -30.10 -5.53
C PHE A 733 8.30 -31.15 -6.04
N GLY A 734 9.42 -31.34 -5.36
CA GLY A 734 10.52 -32.15 -5.87
C GLY A 734 11.12 -31.57 -7.15
N ASN A 735 11.39 -32.45 -8.12
CA ASN A 735 12.05 -32.12 -9.39
C ASN A 735 11.17 -32.51 -10.60
N SER A 736 9.86 -32.39 -10.48
CA SER A 736 8.90 -32.88 -11.48
C SER A 736 8.11 -31.77 -12.19
N VAL A 737 8.04 -30.59 -11.58
CA VAL A 737 7.26 -29.46 -12.08
C VAL A 737 8.18 -28.49 -12.82
N PRO A 738 7.90 -28.16 -14.08
CA PRO A 738 8.66 -27.16 -14.83
C PRO A 738 8.75 -25.82 -14.10
N VAL A 739 9.96 -25.28 -13.96
CA VAL A 739 10.23 -23.99 -13.31
C VAL A 739 10.84 -23.01 -14.29
N SER A 740 10.39 -21.75 -14.31
CA SER A 740 11.11 -20.67 -14.99
C SER A 740 11.05 -19.34 -14.24
N ALA A 741 11.98 -18.43 -14.57
CA ALA A 741 12.08 -17.11 -13.94
C ALA A 741 12.11 -15.99 -14.99
N THR A 742 11.03 -15.20 -15.07
CA THR A 742 10.87 -14.11 -16.06
C THR A 742 11.91 -12.99 -15.89
N LYS A 743 12.48 -12.84 -14.69
CA LYS A 743 13.54 -11.87 -14.42
C LYS A 743 14.80 -12.11 -15.24
N SER A 744 15.04 -13.34 -15.74
CA SER A 744 16.15 -13.58 -16.69
C SER A 744 16.03 -12.78 -17.99
N ILE A 745 14.81 -12.32 -18.32
CA ILE A 745 14.46 -11.64 -19.56
C ILE A 745 14.38 -10.12 -19.34
N PHE A 746 13.64 -9.70 -18.30
CA PHE A 746 13.30 -8.29 -18.08
C PHE A 746 14.11 -7.62 -16.96
N GLY A 747 14.90 -8.37 -16.20
CA GLY A 747 15.55 -7.90 -14.98
C GLY A 747 14.63 -7.90 -13.76
N GLU A 748 15.16 -7.45 -12.62
CA GLU A 748 14.42 -7.17 -11.40
C GLU A 748 13.55 -5.93 -11.61
N THR A 749 12.25 -6.17 -11.86
CA THR A 749 11.22 -5.15 -12.06
C THR A 749 10.39 -4.92 -10.80
N HIS A 750 10.90 -5.33 -9.63
CA HIS A 750 10.28 -5.14 -8.32
C HIS A 750 8.80 -5.55 -8.30
N ALA A 751 7.86 -4.61 -8.07
CA ALA A 751 6.44 -4.92 -7.95
C ALA A 751 5.86 -5.55 -9.22
N THR A 752 6.36 -5.14 -10.38
CA THR A 752 5.87 -5.60 -11.69
C THR A 752 6.28 -7.04 -11.99
N ALA A 753 7.31 -7.58 -11.33
CA ALA A 753 7.80 -8.92 -11.59
C ALA A 753 6.72 -10.00 -11.42
N GLY A 754 5.88 -9.90 -10.38
CA GLY A 754 4.78 -10.84 -10.17
C GLY A 754 3.72 -10.83 -11.29
N LEU A 755 3.42 -9.65 -11.84
CA LEU A 755 2.47 -9.53 -12.95
C LEU A 755 3.07 -9.92 -14.30
N LEU A 756 4.39 -9.79 -14.49
CA LEU A 756 5.10 -10.40 -15.63
C LEU A 756 5.08 -11.93 -15.55
N SER A 757 5.21 -12.49 -14.35
CA SER A 757 5.03 -13.93 -14.11
C SER A 757 3.60 -14.38 -14.46
N LEU A 758 2.58 -13.56 -14.21
CA LEU A 758 1.22 -13.84 -14.64
C LEU A 758 1.06 -13.83 -16.17
N ILE A 759 1.73 -12.91 -16.89
CA ILE A 759 1.79 -12.97 -18.37
C ILE A 759 2.45 -14.28 -18.84
N SER A 760 3.51 -14.73 -18.16
CA SER A 760 4.17 -16.01 -18.44
C SER A 760 3.21 -17.19 -18.29
N VAL A 761 2.43 -17.21 -17.21
CA VAL A 761 1.39 -18.22 -16.97
C VAL A 761 0.31 -18.22 -18.06
N LEU A 762 -0.19 -17.04 -18.47
CA LEU A 762 -1.16 -16.95 -19.56
C LEU A 762 -0.60 -17.52 -20.87
N CYS A 763 0.69 -17.32 -21.15
CA CYS A 763 1.32 -17.92 -22.32
C CYS A 763 1.52 -19.44 -22.16
N ALA A 764 1.77 -19.93 -20.94
CA ALA A 764 1.83 -21.37 -20.66
C ALA A 764 0.48 -22.05 -20.91
N PHE A 765 -0.64 -21.39 -20.63
CA PHE A 765 -1.98 -21.89 -20.99
C PHE A 765 -2.24 -21.99 -22.49
N ASP A 766 -1.48 -21.23 -23.31
CA ASP A 766 -1.43 -21.34 -24.77
C ASP A 766 -0.51 -22.50 -25.24
N GLY A 767 0.16 -23.21 -24.32
CA GLY A 767 0.90 -24.45 -24.57
C GLY A 767 2.43 -24.35 -24.57
N GLU A 768 3.01 -23.19 -24.22
CA GLU A 768 4.46 -22.99 -24.16
C GLU A 768 4.91 -22.30 -22.87
N ILE A 769 5.77 -22.97 -22.09
CA ILE A 769 6.41 -22.40 -20.90
C ILE A 769 7.68 -21.65 -21.32
N PRO A 770 7.82 -20.33 -21.03
CA PRO A 770 9.05 -19.58 -21.31
C PRO A 770 10.26 -20.13 -20.57
N ALA A 771 11.42 -20.11 -21.23
CA ALA A 771 12.68 -20.51 -20.61
C ALA A 771 13.30 -19.41 -19.76
N THR A 772 14.00 -19.83 -18.71
CA THR A 772 14.99 -19.02 -18.01
C THR A 772 16.21 -18.87 -18.92
N GLN A 773 16.45 -17.63 -19.36
CA GLN A 773 17.52 -17.31 -20.32
C GLN A 773 18.88 -17.24 -19.64
N ASN A 774 19.94 -17.41 -20.44
CA ASN A 774 21.35 -17.26 -20.05
C ASN A 774 21.91 -18.26 -19.02
N VAL A 775 21.14 -19.25 -18.58
CA VAL A 775 21.60 -20.31 -17.68
C VAL A 775 22.63 -21.18 -18.39
N LYS A 776 23.78 -21.41 -17.75
CA LYS A 776 24.89 -22.25 -18.24
C LYS A 776 25.00 -23.56 -17.47
N SER A 777 24.75 -23.52 -16.16
CA SER A 777 24.81 -24.68 -15.28
C SER A 777 23.90 -24.49 -14.07
N HIS A 778 23.05 -25.46 -13.79
CA HIS A 778 22.18 -25.50 -12.60
C HIS A 778 22.40 -26.81 -11.82
N ARG A 779 21.94 -26.87 -10.57
CA ARG A 779 22.24 -28.00 -9.65
C ARG A 779 21.39 -29.25 -9.87
N GLY A 780 20.41 -29.20 -10.76
CA GLY A 780 19.49 -30.32 -11.02
C GLY A 780 18.51 -30.65 -9.90
N ARG A 781 18.28 -29.72 -8.94
CA ARG A 781 17.31 -29.90 -7.83
C ARG A 781 15.86 -29.60 -8.23
N ILE A 782 15.70 -28.76 -9.24
CA ILE A 782 14.42 -28.33 -9.80
C ILE A 782 14.44 -28.52 -11.32
N ASP A 783 13.25 -28.72 -11.90
CA ASP A 783 13.07 -28.98 -13.31
C ASP A 783 13.06 -27.65 -14.08
N LEU A 784 14.23 -27.03 -14.13
CA LEU A 784 14.41 -25.72 -14.73
C LEU A 784 14.21 -25.79 -16.24
N VAL A 785 13.26 -25.01 -16.76
CA VAL A 785 13.13 -24.76 -18.19
C VAL A 785 14.24 -23.79 -18.59
N ALA A 786 15.34 -24.32 -19.12
CA ALA A 786 16.50 -23.57 -19.57
C ALA A 786 16.64 -23.62 -21.11
N GLU A 787 17.32 -22.62 -21.67
CA GLU A 787 17.65 -22.47 -23.10
C GLU A 787 16.46 -22.20 -24.04
N ASN A 788 15.48 -23.12 -24.09
CA ASN A 788 14.36 -23.07 -25.03
C ASN A 788 13.02 -23.25 -24.33
N ALA A 789 11.98 -22.60 -24.85
CA ALA A 789 10.63 -22.77 -24.33
C ALA A 789 10.20 -24.25 -24.38
N ARG A 790 9.48 -24.69 -23.36
CA ARG A 790 9.00 -26.07 -23.24
C ARG A 790 7.53 -26.16 -23.65
N LYS A 791 7.24 -27.03 -24.60
CA LYS A 791 5.87 -27.36 -25.01
C LYS A 791 5.28 -28.39 -24.07
N THR A 792 4.40 -27.95 -23.19
CA THR A 792 3.65 -28.83 -22.29
C THR A 792 2.29 -28.20 -21.99
N PRO A 793 1.21 -29.00 -21.87
CA PRO A 793 -0.06 -28.51 -21.34
C PRO A 793 0.12 -27.98 -19.93
N VAL A 794 -0.58 -26.88 -19.62
CA VAL A 794 -0.68 -26.30 -18.29
C VAL A 794 -2.14 -25.91 -18.05
N SER A 795 -2.67 -26.34 -16.92
CA SER A 795 -4.02 -26.11 -16.41
C SER A 795 -3.95 -25.35 -15.09
N ASN A 796 -2.98 -25.66 -14.22
CA ASN A 796 -2.72 -24.88 -13.02
C ASN A 796 -1.24 -24.48 -12.94
N ALA A 797 -1.01 -23.21 -12.62
CA ALA A 797 0.33 -22.69 -12.41
C ALA A 797 0.42 -21.94 -11.08
N LEU A 798 1.59 -22.00 -10.46
CA LEU A 798 1.92 -21.25 -9.25
C LEU A 798 2.89 -20.13 -9.57
N ILE A 799 2.58 -18.92 -9.10
CA ILE A 799 3.49 -17.78 -9.15
C ILE A 799 4.05 -17.56 -7.75
N SER A 800 5.37 -17.45 -7.65
CA SER A 800 6.10 -17.16 -6.41
C SER A 800 6.67 -15.75 -6.47
N THR A 801 6.56 -15.00 -5.38
CA THR A 801 7.19 -13.69 -5.21
C THR A 801 7.73 -13.52 -3.79
N TYR A 802 8.78 -12.71 -3.65
CA TYR A 802 9.31 -12.32 -2.35
C TYR A 802 9.70 -10.83 -2.33
N SER A 803 9.86 -10.28 -1.13
CA SER A 803 10.54 -9.02 -0.89
C SER A 803 11.58 -9.19 0.22
N TYR A 804 12.61 -8.34 0.20
CA TYR A 804 13.56 -8.22 1.30
C TYR A 804 12.83 -7.91 2.61
N GLY A 805 13.38 -8.37 3.74
CA GLY A 805 12.68 -8.33 5.02
C GLY A 805 11.67 -9.45 5.19
N GLY A 806 11.73 -10.50 4.36
CA GLY A 806 10.96 -11.73 4.54
C GLY A 806 9.46 -11.57 4.32
N ASN A 807 9.03 -11.04 3.17
CA ASN A 807 7.62 -11.07 2.74
C ASN A 807 7.48 -12.05 1.58
N TYR A 808 6.51 -12.97 1.63
CA TYR A 808 6.33 -14.02 0.62
C TYR A 808 4.87 -14.14 0.22
N ASN A 809 4.62 -13.99 -1.08
CA ASN A 809 3.30 -14.20 -1.66
C ASN A 809 3.37 -15.26 -2.76
N SER A 810 2.44 -16.20 -2.70
CA SER A 810 2.20 -17.19 -3.76
C SER A 810 0.75 -17.12 -4.21
N VAL A 811 0.51 -17.31 -5.51
CA VAL A 811 -0.83 -17.38 -6.08
C VAL A 811 -0.93 -18.55 -7.06
N VAL A 812 -2.03 -19.29 -6.97
CA VAL A 812 -2.40 -20.33 -7.95
C VAL A 812 -3.36 -19.73 -8.96
N ILE A 813 -3.00 -19.86 -10.23
CA ILE A 813 -3.77 -19.40 -11.37
C ILE A 813 -4.20 -20.63 -12.17
N GLY A 814 -5.49 -20.70 -12.46
CA GLY A 814 -6.08 -21.78 -13.24
C GLY A 814 -6.41 -21.34 -14.67
N LYS A 815 -6.27 -22.27 -15.61
CA LYS A 815 -6.82 -22.13 -16.95
C LYS A 815 -8.34 -22.17 -16.82
N TYR A 816 -8.99 -21.13 -17.31
CA TYR A 816 -10.43 -21.02 -17.23
C TYR A 816 -11.11 -22.12 -18.08
N SER A 817 -12.02 -22.86 -17.46
CA SER A 817 -12.88 -23.85 -18.11
C SER A 817 -14.34 -23.45 -17.87
N ASN A 818 -15.13 -23.39 -18.95
CA ASN A 818 -16.56 -23.04 -18.94
C ASN A 818 -17.42 -24.12 -18.30
#